data_AF-A0A3E2HPN5-F1
#
_entry.id   AF-A0A3E2HPN5-F1
#
_cell.length_a   1.000
_cell.length_b   1.000
_cell.length_c   1.000
_cell.angle_alpha   90.00
_cell.angle_beta   90.00
_cell.angle_gamma   90.00
#
_symmetry.space_group_name_H-M   'P 1'
#
loop_
_entity.id
_entity.type
_entity.pdbx_description
1 polymer ?
#
loop_
_entity_poly.entity_id
_entity_poly.type
_entity_poly.pdbx_seq_one_letter_code
_entity_poly.pdbx_strand_id
1 'polypeptide(L)'
;MFGHSIPIHSAKYGNTIRKENSYDAHSYTYYPVAIIGAGESGIAMGCRLKDALGFDQFRLFDRASGIGGTWWANRYPGVACDVPAVFYSFSFCPNYQWRKFHPEGPEIVKYLQNVTEVFQITDKIQLNTDVRECRWLESEGVWELKIFHLIAGTGDLSEKERQAKIAADGWESVYGLQETIRAKILVSGVGGLVEPKTWPEDIPGKENFAGEIFHSARWRYDIDLKGKDVIVVGTGCSAAQFVPRLTKEYGAKAVTQLMRSPPWVVPRIQPPLGDEQWEIWAPWLNTHIPGLTKFLRFAIFASAEFNWRLFGNTKYSEREREKLEKDLLQHMKKTVPQKYWDMLTPNFSVGCKRRIFDATWFPGLNDPKLELTTLPLTGIGKDTVTLGPGRTRAANPNRKDIKEGPNEQRVVPADVIILANGFETSDWFNPLKVYGRDGKELNQVFEERGGASMYMGSVIDGFPNYFTIFGPNTVTGHTSVILCTENTVEMILQCIKPILKGEVSEVELKHKAMTKWTRDIQNALKKTVWSSGGCRSWYVDENGYNSTCYPYSQIKFGYHCLFPTWSDWSFKYTSKGQITHQLKRAAKFLSFAAVIVAVYRMKKTKTNIVDVIEYLKIYARNAILTGSNALQMLPRQFPYKALQLQQDKGRMSSSSGSPESWISSFCSLLGHEYFAEVSEEFIEDDFNLTGLQTQVAMYKEALEMILDVEPEEDDEEEEEEEEEEGDDSIEGDAGRRVERRHHRMASDLSIIESSAEMLYGLIHQRFICSRAGIQQMSEKYELSHFGVCPRTFCDQVRTLPVGLSDVPGEDTVKLFCPSCLDVYVPPNSRFQTVDGAFFGRTFGALFLLTFPDYDITKKGIEALSGSTSISRGLPAPGESSDEKINGFNAHNLAPGLGKSKMYEPKIYGFKVSERARSGPRMKWLRDRPSDLNQLDEATMYANAYADESDEETGASGAPTRQYVPKSAHKPRRINGGSPMSVEPNGDVYT
;
A
#
# COMPACT_ATOMS: atom_id res chain seq x y z
N MET A 1 -45.39 -0.72 -30.36
CA MET A 1 -44.33 0.30 -30.21
C MET A 1 -44.24 0.69 -28.75
N PHE A 2 -43.02 0.92 -28.25
CA PHE A 2 -42.63 1.10 -26.84
C PHE A 2 -42.34 -0.19 -26.06
N GLY A 3 -41.38 -0.96 -26.56
CA GLY A 3 -40.52 -1.77 -25.71
C GLY A 3 -39.40 -0.86 -25.17
N HIS A 4 -39.45 -0.50 -23.90
CA HIS A 4 -38.29 0.01 -23.16
C HIS A 4 -37.80 -1.11 -22.24
N SER A 5 -36.84 -1.87 -22.75
CA SER A 5 -35.98 -2.73 -21.94
C SER A 5 -35.17 -1.83 -20.99
N ILE A 6 -35.52 -1.85 -19.71
CA ILE A 6 -34.70 -1.29 -18.64
C ILE A 6 -33.45 -2.19 -18.55
N PRO A 7 -32.22 -1.69 -18.72
CA PRO A 7 -31.04 -2.53 -18.58
C PRO A 7 -30.84 -2.87 -17.11
N ILE A 8 -30.90 -4.17 -16.78
CA ILE A 8 -30.67 -4.76 -15.44
C ILE A 8 -29.15 -4.80 -15.12
N HIS A 9 -28.34 -3.87 -15.64
CA HIS A 9 -26.87 -4.02 -15.62
C HIS A 9 -26.15 -3.47 -14.37
N SER A 10 -26.85 -2.84 -13.40
CA SER A 10 -26.17 -2.28 -12.22
C SER A 10 -25.79 -3.31 -11.13
N ALA A 11 -26.06 -4.60 -11.33
CA ALA A 11 -25.77 -5.64 -10.36
C ALA A 11 -24.41 -6.34 -10.57
N LYS A 12 -23.71 -6.07 -11.68
CA LYS A 12 -22.48 -6.81 -12.04
C LYS A 12 -21.25 -6.39 -11.25
N TYR A 13 -21.21 -5.26 -10.55
CA TYR A 13 -20.00 -4.80 -9.86
C TYR A 13 -20.27 -4.49 -8.38
N GLY A 14 -19.56 -5.20 -7.49
CA GLY A 14 -19.69 -5.09 -6.04
C GLY A 14 -18.50 -4.39 -5.38
N ASN A 15 -18.36 -4.56 -4.07
CA ASN A 15 -17.28 -3.98 -3.28
C ASN A 15 -16.19 -4.99 -2.92
N THR A 16 -16.10 -6.09 -3.65
CA THR A 16 -15.15 -7.17 -3.41
C THR A 16 -14.32 -7.39 -4.67
N ILE A 17 -13.03 -7.66 -4.49
CA ILE A 17 -12.16 -8.10 -5.57
C ILE A 17 -12.66 -9.48 -6.02
N ARG A 18 -12.71 -9.71 -7.34
CA ARG A 18 -13.08 -11.01 -7.90
C ARG A 18 -12.61 -11.18 -9.34
N LYS A 19 -12.45 -12.42 -9.76
CA LYS A 19 -12.24 -12.77 -11.16
C LYS A 19 -13.58 -12.98 -11.84
N GLU A 20 -13.77 -12.36 -12.99
CA GLU A 20 -14.97 -12.47 -13.82
C GLU A 20 -14.65 -13.25 -15.08
N ASN A 21 -15.63 -13.99 -15.59
CA ASN A 21 -15.51 -14.81 -16.80
C ASN A 21 -14.32 -15.80 -16.78
N SER A 22 -14.06 -16.47 -15.65
CA SER A 22 -12.81 -17.21 -15.38
C SER A 22 -12.39 -18.31 -16.39
N TYR A 23 -13.31 -18.82 -17.21
CA TYR A 23 -13.04 -19.81 -18.26
C TYR A 23 -13.03 -19.22 -19.69
N ASP A 24 -13.27 -17.92 -19.84
CA ASP A 24 -13.28 -17.21 -21.11
C ASP A 24 -11.91 -16.55 -21.37
N ALA A 25 -11.50 -16.46 -22.63
CA ALA A 25 -10.36 -15.65 -23.06
C ALA A 25 -10.50 -14.17 -22.63
N HIS A 26 -11.73 -13.71 -22.38
CA HIS A 26 -12.06 -12.38 -21.87
C HIS A 26 -12.18 -12.32 -20.34
N SER A 27 -11.51 -13.23 -19.61
CA SER A 27 -11.45 -13.17 -18.15
C SER A 27 -10.70 -11.91 -17.70
N TYR A 28 -11.16 -11.30 -16.60
CA TYR A 28 -10.48 -10.15 -16.00
C TYR A 28 -10.66 -10.14 -14.49
N THR A 29 -9.70 -9.54 -13.80
CA THR A 29 -9.83 -9.25 -12.36
C THR A 29 -10.49 -7.89 -12.18
N TYR A 30 -11.55 -7.87 -11.38
CA TYR A 30 -12.23 -6.64 -10.98
C TYR A 30 -11.75 -6.18 -9.61
N TYR A 31 -11.42 -4.89 -9.51
CA TYR A 31 -11.08 -4.19 -8.27
C TYR A 31 -12.12 -3.09 -7.98
N PRO A 32 -12.68 -3.00 -6.78
CA PRO A 32 -13.52 -1.85 -6.42
C PRO A 32 -12.78 -0.52 -6.55
N VAL A 33 -11.52 -0.48 -6.12
CA VAL A 33 -10.62 0.68 -6.26
C VAL A 33 -9.26 0.21 -6.79
N ALA A 34 -8.81 0.82 -7.89
CA ALA A 34 -7.44 0.68 -8.39
C ALA A 34 -6.69 2.00 -8.20
N ILE A 35 -5.47 1.91 -7.71
CA ILE A 35 -4.59 3.05 -7.46
C ILE A 35 -3.32 2.86 -8.32
N ILE A 36 -2.89 3.89 -9.04
CA ILE A 36 -1.67 3.86 -9.86
C ILE A 36 -0.59 4.68 -9.16
N GLY A 37 0.53 4.05 -8.81
CA GLY A 37 1.66 4.60 -8.08
C GLY A 37 1.70 4.16 -6.61
N ALA A 38 2.87 3.72 -6.16
CA ALA A 38 3.26 3.38 -4.78
C ALA A 38 4.30 4.39 -4.25
N GLY A 39 4.25 5.62 -4.75
CA GLY A 39 4.80 6.78 -4.07
C GLY A 39 3.95 7.24 -2.88
N GLU A 40 4.39 8.31 -2.24
CA GLU A 40 3.69 8.96 -1.13
C GLU A 40 2.17 9.14 -1.36
N SER A 41 1.78 9.56 -2.56
CA SER A 41 0.39 9.85 -2.90
C SER A 41 -0.50 8.61 -2.92
N GLY A 42 -0.02 7.52 -3.52
CA GLY A 42 -0.73 6.25 -3.55
C GLY A 42 -0.80 5.59 -2.18
N ILE A 43 0.31 5.60 -1.44
CA ILE A 43 0.39 5.10 -0.06
C ILE A 43 -0.62 5.84 0.81
N ALA A 44 -0.68 7.18 0.74
CA ALA A 44 -1.65 7.96 1.48
C ALA A 44 -3.09 7.55 1.16
N MET A 45 -3.42 7.35 -0.12
CA MET A 45 -4.75 6.91 -0.54
C MET A 45 -5.08 5.52 0.03
N GLY A 46 -4.17 4.55 -0.09
CA GLY A 46 -4.34 3.18 0.43
C GLY A 46 -4.54 3.16 1.95
N CYS A 47 -3.67 3.85 2.70
CA CYS A 47 -3.78 3.96 4.16
C CYS A 47 -5.14 4.55 4.57
N ARG A 48 -5.59 5.60 3.89
CA ARG A 48 -6.83 6.30 4.25
C ARG A 48 -8.10 5.56 3.80
N LEU A 49 -8.06 4.74 2.74
CA LEU A 49 -9.15 3.79 2.46
C LEU A 49 -9.38 2.85 3.65
N LYS A 50 -8.29 2.30 4.19
CA LYS A 50 -8.36 1.38 5.33
C LYS A 50 -8.79 2.08 6.61
N ASP A 51 -8.11 3.15 7.00
CA ASP A 51 -8.33 3.83 8.29
C ASP A 51 -9.60 4.70 8.30
N ALA A 52 -9.85 5.50 7.25
CA ALA A 52 -10.96 6.45 7.24
C ALA A 52 -12.30 5.81 6.86
N LEU A 53 -12.27 4.83 5.95
CA LEU A 53 -13.47 4.19 5.41
C LEU A 53 -13.66 2.73 5.85
N GLY A 54 -12.68 2.12 6.51
CA GLY A 54 -12.72 0.70 6.87
C GLY A 54 -12.74 -0.20 5.64
N PHE A 55 -12.14 0.24 4.54
CA PHE A 55 -12.24 -0.40 3.23
C PHE A 55 -10.91 -1.02 2.80
N ASP A 56 -10.89 -2.34 2.57
CA ASP A 56 -9.66 -3.12 2.32
C ASP A 56 -9.62 -3.79 0.92
N GLN A 57 -10.60 -3.50 0.05
CA GLN A 57 -10.75 -4.17 -1.26
C GLN A 57 -10.22 -3.26 -2.38
N PHE A 58 -8.90 -3.07 -2.42
CA PHE A 58 -8.20 -2.24 -3.39
C PHE A 58 -6.82 -2.80 -3.75
N ARG A 59 -6.23 -2.32 -4.85
CA ARG A 59 -4.86 -2.65 -5.28
C ARG A 59 -4.12 -1.40 -5.74
N LEU A 60 -2.84 -1.29 -5.39
CA LEU A 60 -1.89 -0.29 -5.90
C LEU A 60 -0.98 -0.95 -6.93
N PHE A 61 -0.74 -0.30 -8.06
CA PHE A 61 0.20 -0.77 -9.08
C PHE A 61 1.32 0.25 -9.26
N ASP A 62 2.58 -0.16 -9.18
CA ASP A 62 3.73 0.69 -9.49
C ASP A 62 4.69 -0.03 -10.43
N ARG A 63 5.20 0.73 -11.41
CA ARG A 63 6.18 0.22 -12.37
C ARG A 63 7.55 0.03 -11.74
N ALA A 64 7.90 0.82 -10.72
CA ALA A 64 9.19 0.74 -10.05
C ALA A 64 9.32 -0.58 -9.28
N SER A 65 10.57 -1.00 -9.07
CA SER A 65 10.86 -2.23 -8.32
C SER A 65 10.78 -2.06 -6.80
N GLY A 66 10.39 -0.89 -6.31
CA GLY A 66 10.28 -0.61 -4.88
C GLY A 66 9.37 0.57 -4.53
N ILE A 67 9.02 0.62 -3.25
CA ILE A 67 8.08 1.58 -2.67
C ILE A 67 8.79 2.92 -2.41
N GLY A 68 8.12 4.03 -2.71
CA GLY A 68 8.60 5.37 -2.32
C GLY A 68 8.57 6.42 -3.44
N GLY A 69 8.26 6.02 -4.68
CA GLY A 69 8.14 6.93 -5.82
C GLY A 69 9.42 7.75 -6.04
N THR A 70 9.33 9.08 -5.94
CA THR A 70 10.48 9.98 -6.06
C THR A 70 11.67 9.57 -5.19
N TRP A 71 11.41 9.11 -3.96
CA TRP A 71 12.46 8.73 -3.01
C TRP A 71 13.09 7.37 -3.31
N TRP A 72 12.37 6.49 -4.00
CA TRP A 72 12.92 5.25 -4.56
C TRP A 72 13.77 5.53 -5.80
N ALA A 73 13.26 6.37 -6.70
CA ALA A 73 13.87 6.67 -7.99
C ALA A 73 15.14 7.51 -7.88
N ASN A 74 15.19 8.50 -6.98
CA ASN A 74 16.33 9.40 -6.86
C ASN A 74 17.29 8.94 -5.76
N ARG A 75 18.45 8.40 -6.18
CA ARG A 75 19.46 7.84 -5.27
C ARG A 75 20.81 8.54 -5.35
N TYR A 76 20.88 9.75 -5.91
CA TYR A 76 22.15 10.46 -5.98
C TYR A 76 22.68 10.82 -4.57
N PRO A 77 24.01 10.97 -4.39
CA PRO A 77 24.63 11.25 -3.10
C PRO A 77 24.10 12.55 -2.48
N GLY A 78 23.68 12.48 -1.22
CA GLY A 78 23.14 13.65 -0.52
C GLY A 78 21.68 14.00 -0.86
N VAL A 79 20.96 13.14 -1.58
CA VAL A 79 19.51 13.30 -1.80
C VAL A 79 18.78 13.46 -0.47
N ALA A 80 18.14 14.61 -0.29
CA ALA A 80 17.46 14.97 0.95
C ALA A 80 16.27 15.90 0.70
N CYS A 81 15.31 15.89 1.63
CA CYS A 81 14.15 16.77 1.58
C CYS A 81 14.50 18.18 2.05
N ASP A 82 13.96 19.19 1.37
CA ASP A 82 14.07 20.60 1.75
C ASP A 82 13.02 21.05 2.78
N VAL A 83 12.08 20.16 3.13
CA VAL A 83 11.08 20.37 4.18
C VAL A 83 11.49 19.56 5.42
N PRO A 84 11.41 20.14 6.64
CA PRO A 84 11.76 19.41 7.85
C PRO A 84 10.92 18.15 8.07
N ALA A 85 11.56 17.10 8.59
CA ALA A 85 11.04 15.73 8.68
C ALA A 85 9.66 15.63 9.34
N VAL A 86 9.47 16.33 10.46
CA VAL A 86 8.21 16.33 11.23
C VAL A 86 7.03 16.94 10.47
N PHE A 87 7.28 17.71 9.42
CA PHE A 87 6.26 18.27 8.52
C PHE A 87 6.20 17.55 7.16
N TYR A 88 7.32 16.97 6.71
CA TYR A 88 7.38 16.06 5.57
C TYR A 88 7.11 14.59 5.98
N SER A 89 6.02 14.40 6.73
CA SER A 89 5.49 13.10 7.12
C SER A 89 3.97 13.18 7.16
N PHE A 90 3.29 12.04 7.03
CA PHE A 90 1.84 11.98 7.17
C PHE A 90 1.41 12.44 8.56
N SER A 91 0.37 13.28 8.61
CA SER A 91 -0.24 13.74 9.86
C SER A 91 -1.01 12.64 10.58
N PHE A 92 -1.53 11.66 9.83
CA PHE A 92 -2.19 10.48 10.38
C PHE A 92 -1.21 9.39 10.83
N CYS A 93 0.07 9.47 10.43
CA CYS A 93 1.12 8.53 10.83
C CYS A 93 2.47 9.24 11.04
N PRO A 94 2.59 10.10 12.08
CA PRO A 94 3.84 10.82 12.34
C PRO A 94 4.95 9.86 12.78
N ASN A 95 6.18 10.10 12.32
CA ASN A 95 7.36 9.39 12.80
C ASN A 95 8.05 10.22 13.90
N TYR A 96 8.15 9.66 15.11
CA TYR A 96 8.81 10.30 16.26
C TYR A 96 10.31 9.99 16.32
N GLN A 97 10.79 9.04 15.51
CA GLN A 97 12.15 8.54 15.47
C GLN A 97 13.01 9.21 14.38
N TRP A 98 12.53 10.31 13.77
CA TRP A 98 13.33 11.10 12.84
C TRP A 98 14.64 11.53 13.52
N ARG A 99 15.76 11.19 12.89
CA ARG A 99 17.09 11.60 13.37
C ARG A 99 17.47 12.94 12.77
N LYS A 100 17.39 13.06 11.44
CA LYS A 100 17.76 14.28 10.75
C LYS A 100 16.60 15.26 10.69
N PHE A 101 16.87 16.54 10.93
CA PHE A 101 15.85 17.58 10.80
C PHE A 101 15.37 17.71 9.35
N HIS A 102 16.28 17.55 8.39
CA HIS A 102 15.99 17.40 6.96
C HIS A 102 16.37 15.97 6.55
N PRO A 103 15.40 15.06 6.37
CA PRO A 103 15.68 13.64 6.21
C PRO A 103 16.27 13.36 4.82
N GLU A 104 17.19 12.41 4.77
CA GLU A 104 17.78 11.90 3.52
C GLU A 104 16.84 10.90 2.85
N GLY A 105 17.04 10.67 1.55
CA GLY A 105 16.22 9.76 0.75
C GLY A 105 16.01 8.37 1.40
N PRO A 106 17.06 7.68 1.86
CA PRO A 106 16.91 6.38 2.52
C PRO A 106 16.04 6.41 3.79
N GLU A 107 16.11 7.48 4.58
CA GLU A 107 15.30 7.64 5.80
C GLU A 107 13.81 7.82 5.44
N ILE A 108 13.52 8.51 4.33
CA ILE A 108 12.15 8.71 3.84
C ILE A 108 11.57 7.43 3.22
N VAL A 109 12.36 6.68 2.44
CA VAL A 109 11.92 5.38 1.89
C VAL A 109 11.57 4.44 3.04
N LYS A 110 12.45 4.33 4.05
CA LYS A 110 12.19 3.53 5.24
C LYS A 110 10.92 3.98 5.98
N TYR A 111 10.70 5.28 6.11
CA TYR A 111 9.46 5.80 6.69
C TYR A 111 8.23 5.37 5.90
N LEU A 112 8.24 5.49 4.57
CA LEU A 112 7.10 5.10 3.73
C LEU A 112 6.84 3.58 3.78
N GLN A 113 7.89 2.74 3.80
CA GLN A 113 7.77 1.30 4.01
C GLN A 113 7.13 0.98 5.37
N ASN A 114 7.62 1.58 6.45
CA ASN A 114 7.02 1.41 7.78
C ASN A 114 5.54 1.85 7.80
N VAL A 115 5.18 2.91 7.08
CA VAL A 115 3.77 3.33 6.95
C VAL A 115 2.95 2.24 6.26
N THR A 116 3.46 1.64 5.17
CA THR A 116 2.73 0.55 4.50
C THR A 116 2.53 -0.66 5.41
N GLU A 117 3.49 -0.98 6.28
CA GLU A 117 3.39 -2.06 7.27
C GLU A 117 2.38 -1.74 8.39
N VAL A 118 2.44 -0.53 8.95
CA VAL A 118 1.54 -0.09 10.03
C VAL A 118 0.07 -0.14 9.58
N PHE A 119 -0.20 0.25 8.33
CA PHE A 119 -1.54 0.18 7.76
C PHE A 119 -1.83 -1.17 7.09
N GLN A 120 -0.88 -2.11 7.08
CA GLN A 120 -1.01 -3.42 6.45
C GLN A 120 -1.55 -3.28 5.01
N ILE A 121 -0.84 -2.51 4.20
CA ILE A 121 -1.13 -2.34 2.76
C ILE A 121 0.03 -2.81 1.88
N THR A 122 1.09 -3.37 2.45
CA THR A 122 2.25 -3.90 1.71
C THR A 122 1.83 -4.98 0.71
N ASP A 123 0.93 -5.89 1.11
CA ASP A 123 0.31 -6.93 0.28
C ASP A 123 -0.63 -6.38 -0.81
N LYS A 124 -1.06 -5.11 -0.68
CA LYS A 124 -1.91 -4.43 -1.67
C LYS A 124 -1.10 -3.77 -2.78
N ILE A 125 0.23 -3.70 -2.66
CA ILE A 125 1.11 -3.05 -3.64
C ILE A 125 1.70 -4.10 -4.57
N GLN A 126 1.44 -3.93 -5.86
CA GLN A 126 2.02 -4.73 -6.93
C GLN A 126 3.09 -3.90 -7.65
N LEU A 127 4.36 -4.21 -7.37
CA LEU A 127 5.52 -3.58 -8.00
C LEU A 127 5.79 -4.18 -9.38
N ASN A 128 6.75 -3.62 -10.12
CA ASN A 128 7.09 -4.05 -11.49
C ASN A 128 5.84 -4.20 -12.39
N THR A 129 4.84 -3.34 -12.20
CA THR A 129 3.58 -3.41 -12.95
C THR A 129 3.25 -2.04 -13.50
N ASP A 130 3.36 -1.92 -14.81
CA ASP A 130 3.14 -0.68 -15.54
C ASP A 130 1.70 -0.59 -16.04
N VAL A 131 0.98 0.44 -15.63
CA VAL A 131 -0.37 0.72 -16.13
C VAL A 131 -0.25 1.68 -17.30
N ARG A 132 -0.61 1.22 -18.51
CA ARG A 132 -0.39 2.00 -19.74
C ARG A 132 -1.64 2.67 -20.26
N GLU A 133 -2.76 1.98 -20.20
CA GLU A 133 -4.03 2.47 -20.74
C GLU A 133 -5.14 2.29 -19.71
N CYS A 134 -5.96 3.32 -19.52
CA CYS A 134 -7.17 3.31 -18.71
C CYS A 134 -8.32 3.83 -19.56
N ARG A 135 -9.40 3.07 -19.73
CA ARG A 135 -10.54 3.43 -20.58
C ARG A 135 -11.86 3.32 -19.83
N TRP A 136 -12.66 4.37 -19.89
CA TRP A 136 -14.00 4.34 -19.31
C TRP A 136 -14.96 3.53 -20.20
N LEU A 137 -15.62 2.53 -19.61
CA LEU A 137 -16.63 1.71 -20.25
C LEU A 137 -18.03 2.23 -19.89
N GLU A 138 -18.63 3.02 -20.78
CA GLU A 138 -19.92 3.68 -20.54
C GLU A 138 -21.06 2.71 -20.24
N SER A 139 -21.11 1.58 -20.94
CA SER A 139 -22.15 0.55 -20.79
C SER A 139 -22.14 -0.12 -19.40
N GLU A 140 -20.97 -0.15 -18.76
CA GLU A 140 -20.73 -0.87 -17.51
C GLU A 140 -20.47 0.06 -16.31
N GLY A 141 -20.11 1.32 -16.59
CA GLY A 141 -19.78 2.32 -15.59
C GLY A 141 -18.52 1.97 -14.79
N VAL A 142 -17.51 1.38 -15.44
CA VAL A 142 -16.22 1.01 -14.84
C VAL A 142 -15.08 1.42 -15.75
N TRP A 143 -13.87 1.50 -15.19
CA TRP A 143 -12.62 1.65 -15.91
C TRP A 143 -12.07 0.28 -16.30
N GLU A 144 -11.60 0.14 -17.52
CA GLU A 144 -10.79 -0.98 -17.98
C GLU A 144 -9.33 -0.52 -18.09
N LEU A 145 -8.42 -1.29 -17.51
CA LEU A 145 -7.00 -0.95 -17.45
C LEU A 145 -6.20 -2.05 -18.14
N LYS A 146 -5.22 -1.65 -18.97
CA LYS A 146 -4.18 -2.53 -19.47
C LYS A 146 -2.94 -2.39 -18.60
N ILE A 147 -2.57 -3.49 -17.96
CA ILE A 147 -1.40 -3.58 -17.09
C ILE A 147 -0.36 -4.50 -17.72
N PHE A 148 0.91 -4.16 -17.52
CA PHE A 148 2.04 -4.86 -18.07
C PHE A 148 2.99 -5.24 -16.94
N HIS A 149 3.23 -6.53 -16.78
CA HIS A 149 4.22 -7.05 -15.83
C HIS A 149 5.61 -6.85 -16.43
N LEU A 150 6.44 -6.09 -15.72
CA LEU A 150 7.79 -5.75 -16.14
C LEU A 150 8.77 -6.81 -15.68
N ILE A 151 9.75 -7.11 -16.52
CA ILE A 151 10.90 -7.93 -16.13
C ILE A 151 11.68 -7.21 -15.03
N ALA A 152 12.15 -7.96 -14.04
CA ALA A 152 12.90 -7.43 -12.90
C ALA A 152 14.06 -6.52 -13.36
N GLY A 153 14.19 -5.36 -12.73
CA GLY A 153 15.19 -4.34 -13.07
C GLY A 153 14.81 -3.39 -14.21
N THR A 154 13.78 -3.69 -15.02
CA THR A 154 13.34 -2.80 -16.12
C THR A 154 12.33 -1.74 -15.67
N GLY A 155 11.70 -1.95 -14.50
CA GLY A 155 10.73 -1.02 -13.92
C GLY A 155 11.31 0.33 -13.50
N ASP A 156 12.59 0.33 -13.13
CA ASP A 156 13.32 1.55 -12.76
C ASP A 156 13.80 2.34 -14.00
N LEU A 157 13.76 1.78 -15.21
CA LEU A 157 14.13 2.51 -16.43
C LEU A 157 13.13 3.64 -16.73
N SER A 158 13.60 4.69 -17.41
CA SER A 158 12.72 5.70 -18.03
C SER A 158 11.96 5.10 -19.21
N GLU A 159 10.95 5.82 -19.70
CA GLU A 159 10.20 5.37 -20.85
C GLU A 159 11.08 5.20 -22.09
N LYS A 160 11.94 6.18 -22.37
CA LYS A 160 12.84 6.12 -23.53
C LYS A 160 13.86 4.99 -23.42
N GLU A 161 14.37 4.70 -22.22
CA GLU A 161 15.28 3.57 -21.98
C GLU A 161 14.59 2.22 -22.20
N ARG A 162 13.33 2.06 -21.74
CA ARG A 162 12.55 0.84 -22.06
C ARG A 162 12.32 0.69 -23.56
N GLN A 163 11.94 1.77 -24.26
CA GLN A 163 11.74 1.70 -25.71
C GLN A 163 13.05 1.38 -26.45
N ALA A 164 14.19 1.93 -26.01
CA ALA A 164 15.50 1.60 -26.57
C ALA A 164 15.87 0.13 -26.34
N LYS A 165 15.58 -0.40 -25.14
CA LYS A 165 15.80 -1.82 -24.81
C LYS A 165 14.90 -2.73 -25.65
N ILE A 166 13.62 -2.38 -25.82
CA ILE A 166 12.69 -3.12 -26.68
C ILE A 166 13.17 -3.13 -28.13
N ALA A 167 13.67 -1.99 -28.63
CA ALA A 167 14.19 -1.90 -29.99
C ALA A 167 15.46 -2.74 -30.21
N ALA A 168 16.26 -2.96 -29.18
CA ALA A 168 17.48 -3.75 -29.24
C ALA A 168 17.25 -5.25 -29.00
N ASP A 169 16.48 -5.59 -27.96
CA ASP A 169 16.40 -6.93 -27.37
C ASP A 169 15.01 -7.58 -27.49
N GLY A 170 14.02 -6.91 -28.10
CA GLY A 170 12.65 -7.41 -28.23
C GLY A 170 11.70 -6.99 -27.09
N TRP A 171 10.41 -7.23 -27.25
CA TRP A 171 9.36 -6.79 -26.31
C TRP A 171 9.46 -7.52 -24.95
N GLU A 172 9.79 -8.80 -25.02
CA GLU A 172 10.02 -9.73 -23.90
C GLU A 172 11.18 -9.31 -23.00
N SER A 173 12.09 -8.46 -23.48
CA SER A 173 13.20 -7.93 -22.68
C SER A 173 12.75 -6.93 -21.60
N VAL A 174 11.52 -6.40 -21.73
CA VAL A 174 10.94 -5.41 -20.80
C VAL A 174 9.63 -5.91 -20.20
N TYR A 175 8.79 -6.61 -20.97
CA TYR A 175 7.49 -7.06 -20.51
C TYR A 175 7.37 -8.58 -20.52
N GLY A 176 6.89 -9.16 -19.42
CA GLY A 176 6.63 -10.59 -19.30
C GLY A 176 5.19 -10.99 -19.63
N LEU A 177 4.22 -10.19 -19.18
CA LEU A 177 2.80 -10.49 -19.35
C LEU A 177 1.98 -9.21 -19.50
N GLN A 178 0.96 -9.25 -20.35
CA GLN A 178 -0.06 -8.20 -20.44
C GLN A 178 -1.38 -8.75 -19.89
N GLU A 179 -2.03 -7.97 -19.03
CA GLU A 179 -3.34 -8.31 -18.48
C GLU A 179 -4.32 -7.14 -18.61
N THR A 180 -5.60 -7.48 -18.69
CA THR A 180 -6.70 -6.51 -18.60
C THR A 180 -7.38 -6.66 -17.25
N ILE A 181 -7.48 -5.58 -16.49
CA ILE A 181 -8.23 -5.52 -15.23
C ILE A 181 -9.34 -4.48 -15.33
N ARG A 182 -10.30 -4.51 -14.42
CA ARG A 182 -11.36 -3.50 -14.34
C ARG A 182 -11.46 -2.88 -12.96
N ALA A 183 -11.80 -1.61 -12.89
CA ALA A 183 -11.95 -0.87 -11.65
C ALA A 183 -13.19 0.02 -11.61
N LYS A 184 -13.90 0.08 -10.48
CA LYS A 184 -15.04 1.01 -10.35
C LYS A 184 -14.59 2.44 -10.09
N ILE A 185 -13.57 2.59 -9.26
CA ILE A 185 -12.92 3.84 -8.92
C ILE A 185 -11.46 3.73 -9.34
N LEU A 186 -10.96 4.74 -10.04
CA LEU A 186 -9.58 4.82 -10.46
C LEU A 186 -8.92 6.06 -9.83
N VAL A 187 -7.82 5.85 -9.12
CA VAL A 187 -7.04 6.94 -8.52
C VAL A 187 -5.62 6.92 -9.07
N SER A 188 -5.19 8.00 -9.72
CA SER A 188 -3.82 8.16 -10.21
C SER A 188 -2.98 8.96 -9.23
N GLY A 189 -1.91 8.35 -8.73
CA GLY A 189 -0.87 8.95 -7.89
C GLY A 189 0.51 8.87 -8.55
N VAL A 190 0.57 8.92 -9.89
CA VAL A 190 1.81 8.75 -10.68
C VAL A 190 2.85 9.87 -10.47
N GLY A 191 2.43 11.03 -9.96
CA GLY A 191 3.30 12.17 -9.71
C GLY A 191 3.62 13.01 -10.97
N GLY A 192 4.33 14.13 -10.78
CA GLY A 192 4.64 15.11 -11.84
C GLY A 192 6.13 15.29 -12.16
N LEU A 193 7.02 14.59 -11.47
CA LEU A 193 8.49 14.64 -11.67
C LEU A 193 9.02 13.21 -11.83
N VAL A 194 8.68 12.60 -12.97
CA VAL A 194 8.78 11.16 -13.17
C VAL A 194 9.82 10.81 -14.23
N GLU A 195 9.67 11.34 -15.44
CA GLU A 195 10.58 11.06 -16.55
C GLU A 195 11.76 12.05 -16.56
N PRO A 196 13.01 11.59 -16.44
CA PRO A 196 14.19 12.46 -16.50
C PRO A 196 14.38 13.02 -17.92
N LYS A 197 14.93 14.23 -18.02
CA LYS A 197 15.27 14.80 -19.32
C LYS A 197 16.45 14.05 -19.92
N THR A 198 16.28 13.62 -21.16
CA THR A 198 17.36 12.96 -21.91
C THR A 198 18.43 13.94 -22.37
N TRP A 199 19.47 13.38 -23.00
CA TRP A 199 20.47 14.15 -23.71
C TRP A 199 19.83 15.18 -24.65
N PRO A 200 20.24 16.47 -24.64
CA PRO A 200 19.73 17.45 -25.58
C PRO A 200 20.13 17.11 -27.02
N GLU A 201 19.14 17.06 -27.92
CA GLU A 201 19.34 16.69 -29.34
C GLU A 201 20.21 17.70 -30.11
N ASP A 202 20.27 18.95 -29.63
CA ASP A 202 21.03 20.04 -30.21
C ASP A 202 22.53 19.98 -29.91
N ILE A 203 22.99 19.05 -29.06
CA ILE A 203 24.40 18.90 -28.69
C ILE A 203 24.99 17.67 -29.40
N PRO A 204 25.81 17.87 -30.45
CA PRO A 204 26.37 16.78 -31.26
C PRO A 204 27.51 16.04 -30.55
N GLY A 205 27.81 14.83 -31.02
CA GLY A 205 28.98 14.05 -30.63
C GLY A 205 28.79 13.12 -29.43
N LYS A 206 27.55 12.93 -28.96
CA LYS A 206 27.21 12.01 -27.86
C LYS A 206 27.70 10.59 -28.14
N GLU A 207 27.49 10.13 -29.37
CA GLU A 207 27.89 8.82 -29.90
C GLU A 207 29.41 8.60 -29.94
N ASN A 208 30.20 9.68 -29.94
CA ASN A 208 31.65 9.61 -30.01
C ASN A 208 32.32 9.63 -28.64
N PHE A 209 31.56 9.93 -27.57
CA PHE A 209 32.09 10.01 -26.22
C PHE A 209 32.48 8.62 -25.71
N ALA A 210 33.74 8.44 -25.33
CA ALA A 210 34.24 7.18 -24.79
C ALA A 210 33.91 6.98 -23.31
N GLY A 211 33.53 8.05 -22.62
CA GLY A 211 33.14 8.03 -21.21
C GLY A 211 31.65 7.73 -20.99
N GLU A 212 31.23 7.82 -19.73
CA GLU A 212 29.85 7.53 -19.33
C GLU A 212 28.97 8.77 -19.24
N ILE A 213 27.72 8.66 -19.69
CA ILE A 213 26.72 9.72 -19.58
C ILE A 213 25.48 9.16 -18.87
N PHE A 214 25.15 9.71 -17.70
CA PHE A 214 23.96 9.29 -16.96
C PHE A 214 23.25 10.46 -16.28
N HIS A 215 21.97 10.27 -15.95
CA HIS A 215 21.15 11.27 -15.27
C HIS A 215 21.14 11.06 -13.76
N SER A 216 21.12 12.15 -12.98
CA SER A 216 21.13 12.11 -11.51
C SER A 216 19.96 11.34 -10.89
N ALA A 217 18.81 11.29 -11.57
CA ALA A 217 17.66 10.45 -11.19
C ALA A 217 17.87 8.94 -11.46
N ARG A 218 18.99 8.55 -12.08
CA ARG A 218 19.41 7.18 -12.39
C ARG A 218 20.87 7.02 -12.00
N TRP A 219 21.13 7.26 -10.72
CA TRP A 219 22.51 7.28 -10.23
C TRP A 219 23.18 5.92 -10.42
N ARG A 220 24.36 5.92 -11.05
CA ARG A 220 25.15 4.73 -11.38
C ARG A 220 26.30 4.58 -10.40
N TYR A 221 26.10 3.77 -9.36
CA TYR A 221 27.12 3.49 -8.34
C TYR A 221 28.26 2.58 -8.83
N ASP A 222 28.07 1.94 -9.97
CA ASP A 222 29.05 1.10 -10.65
C ASP A 222 30.15 1.92 -11.36
N ILE A 223 29.96 3.24 -11.53
CA ILE A 223 30.95 4.12 -12.15
C ILE A 223 31.86 4.72 -11.07
N ASP A 224 33.13 4.31 -11.02
CA ASP A 224 34.14 4.96 -10.18
C ASP A 224 34.44 6.37 -10.72
N LEU A 225 34.36 7.38 -9.85
CA LEU A 225 34.65 8.78 -10.17
C LEU A 225 36.06 9.22 -9.72
N LYS A 226 36.79 8.35 -9.01
CA LYS A 226 38.10 8.67 -8.47
C LYS A 226 39.09 9.00 -9.58
N GLY A 227 39.75 10.15 -9.45
CA GLY A 227 40.76 10.59 -10.43
C GLY A 227 40.19 11.06 -11.77
N LYS A 228 38.87 11.08 -11.95
CA LYS A 228 38.21 11.46 -13.21
C LYS A 228 37.89 12.95 -13.31
N ASP A 229 37.89 13.46 -14.53
CA ASP A 229 37.40 14.78 -14.90
C ASP A 229 35.89 14.70 -15.18
N VAL A 230 35.07 15.29 -14.29
CA VAL A 230 33.60 15.12 -14.30
C VAL A 230 32.90 16.40 -14.74
N ILE A 231 32.02 16.29 -15.74
CA ILE A 231 31.16 17.39 -16.19
C ILE A 231 29.77 17.22 -15.58
N VAL A 232 29.24 18.29 -14.97
CA VAL A 232 27.88 18.29 -14.41
C VAL A 232 27.02 19.31 -15.13
N VAL A 233 25.98 18.85 -15.82
CA VAL A 233 25.07 19.70 -16.58
C VAL A 233 23.88 20.10 -15.70
N GLY A 234 23.94 21.30 -15.13
CA GLY A 234 22.85 21.89 -14.35
C GLY A 234 23.22 22.29 -12.92
N THR A 235 22.44 23.23 -12.38
CA THR A 235 22.58 23.79 -11.03
C THR A 235 21.25 23.76 -10.25
N GLY A 236 20.39 22.78 -10.58
CA GLY A 236 19.13 22.57 -9.86
C GLY A 236 19.32 22.01 -8.45
N CYS A 237 18.21 21.65 -7.80
CA CYS A 237 18.23 21.09 -6.44
C CYS A 237 19.09 19.82 -6.34
N SER A 238 19.02 18.92 -7.32
CA SER A 238 19.83 17.70 -7.35
C SER A 238 21.33 18.01 -7.37
N ALA A 239 21.76 18.87 -8.29
CA ALA A 239 23.18 19.22 -8.43
C ALA A 239 23.73 19.90 -7.17
N ALA A 240 22.98 20.79 -6.54
CA ALA A 240 23.40 21.44 -5.30
C ALA A 240 23.70 20.43 -4.17
N GLN A 241 23.02 19.28 -4.15
CA GLN A 241 23.20 18.25 -3.13
C GLN A 241 24.41 17.34 -3.39
N PHE A 242 24.63 16.87 -4.63
CA PHE A 242 25.70 15.90 -4.91
C PHE A 242 27.02 16.53 -5.37
N VAL A 243 27.02 17.69 -6.03
CA VAL A 243 28.25 18.29 -6.60
C VAL A 243 29.34 18.53 -5.54
N PRO A 244 29.03 19.07 -4.34
CA PRO A 244 30.05 19.30 -3.30
C PRO A 244 30.70 18.01 -2.78
N ARG A 245 30.05 16.87 -3.00
CA ARG A 245 30.51 15.55 -2.56
C ARG A 245 31.43 14.90 -3.59
N LEU A 246 31.34 15.26 -4.87
CA LEU A 246 32.11 14.61 -5.94
C LEU A 246 33.62 14.72 -5.73
N THR A 247 34.12 15.89 -5.31
CA THR A 247 35.55 16.12 -5.08
C THR A 247 36.03 15.53 -3.75
N LYS A 248 35.19 15.56 -2.71
CA LYS A 248 35.56 15.20 -1.33
C LYS A 248 35.32 13.73 -0.99
N GLU A 249 34.14 13.22 -1.32
CA GLU A 249 33.69 11.86 -0.97
C GLU A 249 34.02 10.87 -2.09
N TYR A 250 33.92 11.30 -3.36
CA TYR A 250 34.09 10.42 -4.53
C TYR A 250 35.46 10.57 -5.24
N GLY A 251 36.31 11.48 -4.75
CA GLY A 251 37.70 11.60 -5.23
C GLY A 251 37.85 12.08 -6.67
N ALA A 252 36.85 12.75 -7.24
CA ALA A 252 36.96 13.35 -8.58
C ALA A 252 38.17 14.29 -8.66
N LYS A 253 38.91 14.20 -9.77
CA LYS A 253 40.12 15.01 -10.01
C LYS A 253 39.74 16.47 -10.24
N ALA A 254 38.78 16.71 -11.12
CA ALA A 254 38.17 18.02 -11.35
C ALA A 254 36.68 17.85 -11.64
N VAL A 255 35.88 18.85 -11.26
CA VAL A 255 34.45 18.92 -11.55
C VAL A 255 34.16 20.25 -12.21
N THR A 256 33.66 20.22 -13.45
CA THR A 256 33.18 21.42 -14.15
C THR A 256 31.66 21.41 -14.19
N GLN A 257 31.04 22.32 -13.42
CA GLN A 257 29.59 22.47 -13.34
C GLN A 257 29.09 23.56 -14.29
N LEU A 258 28.15 23.20 -15.15
CA LEU A 258 27.59 24.07 -16.18
C LEU A 258 26.28 24.70 -15.71
N MET A 259 26.25 26.04 -15.61
CA MET A 259 25.13 26.81 -15.12
C MET A 259 24.51 27.68 -16.21
N ARG A 260 23.26 27.39 -16.59
CA ARG A 260 22.50 28.23 -17.53
C ARG A 260 21.83 29.45 -16.88
N SER A 261 21.38 29.31 -15.63
CA SER A 261 20.72 30.39 -14.90
C SER A 261 20.98 30.21 -13.41
N PRO A 262 21.41 31.27 -12.70
CA PRO A 262 21.67 31.17 -11.27
C PRO A 262 20.36 30.97 -10.48
N PRO A 263 20.31 29.99 -9.57
CA PRO A 263 19.18 29.81 -8.68
C PRO A 263 19.24 30.78 -7.48
N TRP A 264 18.09 31.04 -6.86
CA TRP A 264 18.07 31.63 -5.52
C TRP A 264 18.34 30.54 -4.50
N VAL A 265 19.44 30.67 -3.75
CA VAL A 265 19.84 29.76 -2.69
C VAL A 265 19.48 30.35 -1.34
N VAL A 266 18.78 29.58 -0.52
CA VAL A 266 18.38 29.92 0.85
C VAL A 266 19.21 29.06 1.80
N PRO A 267 19.80 29.64 2.84
CA PRO A 267 20.48 28.86 3.88
C PRO A 267 19.54 27.81 4.48
N ARG A 268 20.02 26.57 4.61
CA ARG A 268 19.27 25.52 5.32
C ARG A 268 18.99 25.96 6.76
N ILE A 269 17.75 25.77 7.21
CA ILE A 269 17.37 26.04 8.59
C ILE A 269 18.00 24.98 9.49
N GLN A 270 18.71 25.40 10.54
CA GLN A 270 19.23 24.49 11.55
C GLN A 270 18.16 24.19 12.61
N PRO A 271 18.08 22.95 13.10
CA PRO A 271 17.20 22.61 14.21
C PRO A 271 17.63 23.32 15.51
N PRO A 272 16.73 23.38 16.51
CA PRO A 272 17.13 23.69 17.88
C PRO A 272 18.30 22.79 18.31
N LEU A 273 19.33 23.37 18.93
CA LEU A 273 20.56 22.68 19.37
C LEU A 273 21.58 22.34 18.26
N GLY A 274 21.31 22.66 16.99
CA GLY A 274 22.19 22.33 15.86
C GLY A 274 22.03 20.88 15.39
N ASP A 275 22.55 20.57 14.19
CA ASP A 275 22.28 19.30 13.51
C ASP A 275 22.76 18.07 14.32
N GLU A 276 23.97 18.10 14.88
CA GLU A 276 24.57 16.96 15.61
C GLU A 276 23.78 16.60 16.88
N GLN A 277 23.47 17.61 17.71
CA GLN A 277 22.72 17.38 18.95
C GLN A 277 21.26 17.02 18.65
N TRP A 278 20.67 17.61 17.60
CA TRP A 278 19.35 17.21 17.15
C TRP A 278 19.33 15.74 16.76
N GLU A 279 20.32 15.25 16.02
CA GLU A 279 20.36 13.85 15.59
C GLU A 279 20.36 12.85 16.75
N ILE A 280 21.04 13.20 17.84
CA ILE A 280 21.11 12.39 19.07
C ILE A 280 19.81 12.48 19.87
N TRP A 281 19.33 13.70 20.12
CA TRP A 281 18.27 13.92 21.11
C TRP A 281 16.87 13.96 20.50
N ALA A 282 16.71 14.25 19.22
CA ALA A 282 15.39 14.42 18.60
C ALA A 282 14.48 13.18 18.75
N PRO A 283 14.96 11.93 18.55
CA PRO A 283 14.11 10.76 18.77
C PRO A 283 13.58 10.68 20.21
N TRP A 284 14.45 10.94 21.18
CA TRP A 284 14.07 10.95 22.59
C TRP A 284 13.10 12.09 22.91
N LEU A 285 13.41 13.32 22.49
CA LEU A 285 12.61 14.52 22.73
C LEU A 285 11.21 14.39 22.11
N ASN A 286 11.13 13.98 20.84
CA ASN A 286 9.86 13.84 20.14
C ASN A 286 8.99 12.71 20.69
N THR A 287 9.61 11.66 21.22
CA THR A 287 8.89 10.51 21.81
C THR A 287 8.40 10.81 23.22
N HIS A 288 9.24 11.42 24.07
CA HIS A 288 8.98 11.53 25.51
C HIS A 288 8.34 12.86 25.92
N ILE A 289 8.47 13.94 25.14
CA ILE A 289 7.87 15.24 25.47
C ILE A 289 6.49 15.34 24.81
N PRO A 290 5.39 15.27 25.59
CA PRO A 290 4.05 15.26 25.00
C PRO A 290 3.76 16.55 24.24
N GLY A 291 3.35 16.41 22.99
CA GLY A 291 2.95 17.55 22.15
C GLY A 291 4.10 18.30 21.47
N LEU A 292 5.38 17.98 21.76
CA LEU A 292 6.51 18.65 21.13
C LEU A 292 6.48 18.53 19.60
N THR A 293 6.33 17.32 19.06
CA THR A 293 6.26 17.09 17.62
C THR A 293 5.08 17.81 16.97
N LYS A 294 3.93 17.91 17.66
CA LYS A 294 2.76 18.66 17.17
C LYS A 294 3.05 20.15 17.14
N PHE A 295 3.70 20.68 18.17
CA PHE A 295 4.13 22.08 18.21
C PHE A 295 5.13 22.39 17.09
N LEU A 296 6.17 21.56 16.93
CA LEU A 296 7.16 21.72 15.86
C LEU A 296 6.50 21.69 14.47
N ARG A 297 5.62 20.71 14.23
CA ARG A 297 4.87 20.61 12.98
C ARG A 297 4.03 21.86 12.73
N PHE A 298 3.33 22.38 13.74
CA PHE A 298 2.55 23.61 13.63
C PHE A 298 3.43 24.84 13.39
N ALA A 299 4.57 24.96 14.08
CA ALA A 299 5.49 26.08 13.91
C ALA A 299 6.09 26.11 12.49
N ILE A 300 6.49 24.95 11.96
CA ILE A 300 6.98 24.80 10.58
C ILE A 300 5.86 25.14 9.59
N PHE A 301 4.66 24.61 9.79
CA PHE A 301 3.48 24.95 8.98
C PHE A 301 3.19 26.45 8.97
N ALA A 302 3.15 27.09 10.14
CA ALA A 302 2.87 28.53 10.26
C ALA A 302 3.94 29.37 9.55
N SER A 303 5.22 28.99 9.67
CA SER A 303 6.33 29.62 8.96
C SER A 303 6.22 29.44 7.43
N ALA A 304 5.90 28.22 6.98
CA ALA A 304 5.69 27.90 5.58
C ALA A 304 4.52 28.72 4.98
N GLU A 305 3.36 28.75 5.63
CA GLU A 305 2.21 29.55 5.19
C GLU A 305 2.49 31.06 5.25
N PHE A 306 3.27 31.54 6.23
CA PHE A 306 3.71 32.93 6.26
C PHE A 306 4.59 33.30 5.05
N ASN A 307 5.33 32.35 4.49
CA ASN A 307 6.08 32.55 3.25
C ASN A 307 5.22 32.70 2.00
N TRP A 308 3.91 32.37 2.06
CA TRP A 308 2.98 32.62 0.97
C TRP A 308 2.94 34.11 0.56
N ARG A 309 3.17 35.04 1.51
CA ARG A 309 3.21 36.48 1.25
C ARG A 309 4.25 36.89 0.19
N LEU A 310 5.26 36.05 -0.07
CA LEU A 310 6.30 36.30 -1.08
C LEU A 310 5.83 36.00 -2.50
N PHE A 311 4.71 35.30 -2.69
CA PHE A 311 4.29 34.79 -4.00
C PHE A 311 3.26 35.67 -4.72
N GLY A 312 2.63 36.64 -4.04
CA GLY A 312 1.71 37.59 -4.67
C GLY A 312 2.42 38.70 -5.46
N ASN A 313 1.70 39.42 -6.33
CA ASN A 313 2.23 40.57 -7.07
C ASN A 313 1.86 41.93 -6.45
N THR A 314 1.49 41.97 -5.17
CA THR A 314 1.19 43.24 -4.50
C THR A 314 2.47 44.00 -4.17
N LYS A 315 2.40 45.34 -4.05
CA LYS A 315 3.53 46.18 -3.60
C LYS A 315 4.14 45.72 -2.27
N TYR A 316 3.32 45.15 -1.39
CA TYR A 316 3.80 44.54 -0.14
C TYR A 316 4.67 43.31 -0.41
N SER A 317 4.18 42.39 -1.24
CA SER A 317 4.91 41.16 -1.61
C SER A 317 6.23 41.47 -2.34
N GLU A 318 6.22 42.48 -3.21
CA GLU A 318 7.43 42.97 -3.91
C GLU A 318 8.49 43.47 -2.92
N ARG A 319 8.11 44.33 -1.97
CA ARG A 319 9.03 44.83 -0.94
C ARG A 319 9.60 43.72 -0.06
N GLU A 320 8.77 42.74 0.32
CA GLU A 320 9.23 41.60 1.12
C GLU A 320 10.20 40.70 0.35
N ARG A 321 9.99 40.53 -0.97
CA ARG A 321 10.95 39.86 -1.85
C ARG A 321 12.26 40.63 -1.96
N GLU A 322 12.22 41.95 -2.19
CA GLU A 322 13.43 42.78 -2.30
C GLU A 322 14.31 42.73 -1.04
N LYS A 323 13.68 42.68 0.15
CA LYS A 323 14.42 42.48 1.41
C LYS A 323 15.12 41.13 1.43
N LEU A 324 14.38 40.06 1.14
CA LEU A 324 14.94 38.72 1.10
C LEU A 324 16.04 38.58 0.04
N GLU A 325 15.87 39.17 -1.15
CA GLU A 325 16.87 39.17 -2.21
C GLU A 325 18.18 39.83 -1.75
N LYS A 326 18.11 40.95 -1.02
CA LYS A 326 19.30 41.60 -0.43
C LYS A 326 19.99 40.68 0.58
N ASP A 327 19.24 40.04 1.47
CA ASP A 327 19.78 39.14 2.49
C ASP A 327 20.45 37.92 1.84
N LEU A 328 19.83 37.33 0.82
CA LEU A 328 20.38 36.18 0.08
C LEU A 328 21.64 36.57 -0.72
N LEU A 329 21.69 37.76 -1.33
CA LEU A 329 22.88 38.25 -2.01
C LEU A 329 24.03 38.54 -1.04
N GLN A 330 23.75 39.05 0.16
CA GLN A 330 24.76 39.21 1.21
C GLN A 330 25.30 37.85 1.67
N HIS A 331 24.43 36.87 1.88
CA HIS A 331 24.82 35.50 2.21
C HIS A 331 25.70 34.86 1.11
N MET A 332 25.33 35.02 -0.16
CA MET A 332 26.13 34.55 -1.30
C MET A 332 27.53 35.17 -1.28
N LYS A 333 27.64 36.51 -1.15
CA LYS A 333 28.94 37.21 -1.12
C LYS A 333 29.81 36.83 0.09
N LYS A 334 29.19 36.45 1.22
CA LYS A 334 29.91 35.98 2.41
C LYS A 334 30.49 34.58 2.24
N THR A 335 29.85 33.72 1.45
CA THR A 335 30.13 32.28 1.41
C THR A 335 30.91 31.85 0.17
N VAL A 336 30.69 32.55 -0.95
CA VAL A 336 31.22 32.17 -2.27
C VAL A 336 32.40 33.05 -2.67
N PRO A 337 33.45 32.50 -3.33
CA PRO A 337 34.56 33.29 -3.88
C PRO A 337 34.12 34.42 -4.81
N GLN A 338 34.85 35.54 -4.77
CA GLN A 338 34.54 36.76 -5.53
C GLN A 338 34.42 36.54 -7.04
N LYS A 339 35.18 35.61 -7.62
CA LYS A 339 35.14 35.25 -9.05
C LYS A 339 33.75 34.82 -9.55
N TYR A 340 32.87 34.36 -8.65
CA TYR A 340 31.54 33.85 -9.00
C TYR A 340 30.39 34.80 -8.67
N TRP A 341 30.65 35.98 -8.09
CA TRP A 341 29.56 36.87 -7.63
C TRP A 341 28.66 37.34 -8.77
N ASP A 342 29.25 37.74 -9.90
CA ASP A 342 28.48 38.27 -11.03
C ASP A 342 27.65 37.20 -11.73
N MET A 343 28.19 35.98 -11.84
CA MET A 343 27.51 34.86 -12.49
C MET A 343 26.38 34.29 -11.62
N LEU A 344 26.54 34.31 -10.29
CA LEU A 344 25.56 33.78 -9.33
C LEU A 344 24.46 34.77 -8.95
N THR A 345 24.61 36.07 -9.25
CA THR A 345 23.58 37.07 -8.97
C THR A 345 22.38 36.89 -9.91
N PRO A 346 21.18 36.47 -9.44
CA PRO A 346 20.03 36.25 -10.33
C PRO A 346 19.45 37.55 -10.91
N ASN A 347 18.83 37.46 -12.10
CA ASN A 347 18.17 38.58 -12.80
C ASN A 347 16.62 38.50 -12.78
N PHE A 348 16.07 37.68 -11.89
CA PHE A 348 14.65 37.43 -11.72
C PHE A 348 14.30 37.39 -10.23
N SER A 349 13.05 37.67 -9.88
CA SER A 349 12.65 37.79 -8.48
C SER A 349 12.64 36.46 -7.73
N VAL A 350 12.93 36.50 -6.43
CA VAL A 350 12.88 35.33 -5.54
C VAL A 350 11.46 34.74 -5.52
N GLY A 351 11.37 33.40 -5.59
CA GLY A 351 10.10 32.68 -5.65
C GLY A 351 9.55 32.44 -7.06
N CYS A 352 10.09 33.08 -8.10
CA CYS A 352 9.71 32.81 -9.49
C CYS A 352 10.05 31.37 -9.91
N LYS A 353 11.18 30.84 -9.42
CA LYS A 353 11.55 29.42 -9.47
C LYS A 353 11.56 28.83 -8.05
N ARG A 354 11.56 27.50 -7.94
CA ARG A 354 11.83 26.84 -6.64
C ARG A 354 13.17 27.33 -6.11
N ARG A 355 13.19 27.70 -4.83
CA ARG A 355 14.41 28.09 -4.12
C ARG A 355 15.19 26.84 -3.76
N ILE A 356 16.51 26.91 -3.81
CA ILE A 356 17.38 25.83 -3.38
C ILE A 356 17.67 26.05 -1.90
N PHE A 357 17.26 25.11 -1.04
CA PHE A 357 17.65 25.10 0.36
C PHE A 357 18.92 24.29 0.48
N ASP A 358 20.04 24.95 0.76
CA ASP A 358 21.36 24.34 0.72
C ASP A 358 22.22 24.76 1.91
N ALA A 359 23.11 23.86 2.28
CA ALA A 359 24.15 24.08 3.29
C ALA A 359 25.57 23.84 2.75
N THR A 360 25.71 23.25 1.56
CA THR A 360 26.97 22.64 1.10
C THR A 360 27.44 23.12 -0.26
N TRP A 361 26.55 23.52 -1.17
CA TRP A 361 26.91 23.97 -2.52
C TRP A 361 27.69 25.27 -2.53
N PHE A 362 27.16 26.32 -1.91
CA PHE A 362 27.87 27.61 -1.82
C PHE A 362 29.25 27.48 -1.14
N PRO A 363 29.38 26.81 0.03
CA PRO A 363 30.69 26.53 0.60
C PRO A 363 31.58 25.67 -0.31
N GLY A 364 31.00 24.70 -1.01
CA GLY A 364 31.70 23.78 -1.92
C GLY A 364 32.42 24.49 -3.07
N LEU A 365 31.94 25.65 -3.51
CA LEU A 365 32.58 26.48 -4.56
C LEU A 365 33.95 27.06 -4.14
N ASN A 366 34.36 26.93 -2.88
CA ASN A 366 35.71 27.25 -2.43
C ASN A 366 36.73 26.13 -2.73
N ASP A 367 36.28 24.94 -3.12
CA ASP A 367 37.16 23.85 -3.52
C ASP A 367 37.84 24.18 -4.87
N PRO A 368 39.18 24.22 -4.95
CA PRO A 368 39.88 24.52 -6.20
C PRO A 368 39.64 23.48 -7.30
N LYS A 369 39.20 22.26 -6.97
CA LYS A 369 38.84 21.21 -7.94
C LYS A 369 37.45 21.40 -8.55
N LEU A 370 36.62 22.28 -7.98
CA LEU A 370 35.28 22.58 -8.45
C LEU A 370 35.27 23.90 -9.21
N GLU A 371 34.93 23.84 -10.49
CA GLU A 371 34.76 25.01 -11.34
C GLU A 371 33.28 25.19 -11.73
N LEU A 372 32.70 26.33 -11.37
CA LEU A 372 31.42 26.77 -11.91
C LEU A 372 31.64 27.63 -13.15
N THR A 373 30.97 27.29 -14.26
CA THR A 373 30.98 28.09 -15.49
C THR A 373 29.57 28.32 -16.02
N THR A 374 29.36 29.43 -16.73
CA THR A 374 28.13 29.68 -17.47
C THR A 374 28.21 29.26 -18.94
N LEU A 375 29.41 28.92 -19.44
CA LEU A 375 29.60 28.56 -20.85
C LEU A 375 28.69 27.37 -21.22
N PRO A 376 27.92 27.49 -22.31
CA PRO A 376 27.03 26.41 -22.73
C PRO A 376 27.84 25.22 -23.24
N LEU A 377 27.34 24.01 -23.00
CA LEU A 377 27.84 22.81 -23.68
C LEU A 377 27.43 22.85 -25.15
N THR A 378 28.40 22.86 -26.07
CA THR A 378 28.15 23.02 -27.51
C THR A 378 28.56 21.80 -28.34
N GLY A 379 29.36 20.89 -27.78
CA GLY A 379 29.71 19.64 -28.44
C GLY A 379 30.54 18.72 -27.57
N ILE A 380 30.65 17.47 -27.99
CA ILE A 380 31.39 16.41 -27.29
C ILE A 380 32.37 15.73 -28.23
N GLY A 381 33.60 15.55 -27.74
CA GLY A 381 34.64 14.75 -28.38
C GLY A 381 34.78 13.38 -27.71
N LYS A 382 35.86 12.65 -28.00
CA LYS A 382 36.09 11.32 -27.43
C LYS A 382 36.26 11.33 -25.90
N ASP A 383 37.05 12.26 -25.39
CA ASP A 383 37.50 12.40 -24.00
C ASP A 383 37.44 13.87 -23.53
N THR A 384 36.66 14.69 -24.24
CA THR A 384 36.58 16.14 -24.05
C THR A 384 35.18 16.66 -24.30
N VAL A 385 34.86 17.80 -23.69
CA VAL A 385 33.67 18.59 -24.02
C VAL A 385 34.05 19.98 -24.49
N THR A 386 33.30 20.50 -25.46
CA THR A 386 33.44 21.87 -25.95
C THR A 386 32.42 22.76 -25.25
N LEU A 387 32.92 23.84 -24.65
CA LEU A 387 32.12 24.85 -23.94
C LEU A 387 32.22 26.18 -24.69
N GLY A 388 31.08 26.78 -25.04
CA GLY A 388 31.00 28.01 -25.82
C GLY A 388 31.33 27.85 -27.33
N PRO A 389 31.31 28.95 -28.11
CA PRO A 389 30.71 30.24 -27.75
C PRO A 389 29.18 30.12 -27.75
N GLY A 390 28.47 31.02 -27.05
CA GLY A 390 26.99 30.99 -27.08
C GLY A 390 26.30 31.71 -25.93
N ARG A 391 24.95 31.73 -25.96
CA ARG A 391 24.15 32.44 -24.96
C ARG A 391 24.24 31.76 -23.58
N THR A 392 24.99 32.38 -22.68
CA THR A 392 25.23 31.98 -21.27
C THR A 392 24.05 32.19 -20.33
N ARG A 393 23.16 33.14 -20.62
CA ARG A 393 22.15 33.60 -19.66
C ARG A 393 20.79 33.73 -20.34
N ALA A 394 19.78 33.06 -19.79
CA ALA A 394 18.40 33.30 -20.20
C ALA A 394 18.10 34.80 -19.98
N ALA A 395 17.86 35.52 -21.08
CA ALA A 395 17.45 36.91 -21.02
C ALA A 395 16.17 37.00 -20.18
N ASN A 396 16.09 37.98 -19.30
CA ASN A 396 14.80 38.34 -18.71
C ASN A 396 13.95 38.89 -19.87
N PRO A 397 12.80 38.29 -20.21
CA PRO A 397 12.01 38.73 -21.36
C PRO A 397 11.54 40.19 -21.24
N ASN A 398 11.54 40.74 -20.02
CA ASN A 398 11.13 42.11 -19.72
C ASN A 398 12.30 43.11 -19.57
N ARG A 399 13.56 42.68 -19.71
CA ARG A 399 14.68 43.61 -19.85
C ARG A 399 15.34 43.46 -21.22
N LYS A 400 15.60 44.59 -21.88
CA LYS A 400 16.32 44.68 -23.17
C LYS A 400 17.84 44.56 -23.04
N ASP A 401 18.37 44.07 -21.91
CA ASP A 401 19.80 43.86 -21.69
C ASP A 401 20.24 42.45 -22.14
N ILE A 402 20.11 42.19 -23.44
CA ILE A 402 20.83 41.06 -24.07
C ILE A 402 22.31 41.46 -24.09
N LYS A 403 23.08 41.06 -23.07
CA LYS A 403 24.53 41.05 -23.19
C LYS A 403 24.90 39.92 -24.16
N GLU A 404 25.76 40.20 -25.14
CA GLU A 404 26.38 39.17 -25.97
C GLU A 404 26.93 38.07 -25.06
N GLY A 405 26.69 36.80 -25.42
CA GLY A 405 27.27 35.68 -24.70
C GLY A 405 28.81 35.74 -24.80
N PRO A 406 29.55 35.08 -23.90
CA PRO A 406 30.99 34.96 -24.04
C PRO A 406 31.32 34.43 -25.43
N ASN A 407 32.18 35.18 -26.14
CA ASN A 407 32.83 34.72 -27.37
C ASN A 407 33.94 33.70 -27.08
N GLU A 408 34.18 33.41 -25.80
CA GLU A 408 35.11 32.40 -25.34
C GLU A 408 34.59 31.00 -25.67
N GLN A 409 35.39 30.24 -26.40
CA GLN A 409 35.23 28.81 -26.61
C GLN A 409 36.42 28.12 -25.96
N ARG A 410 36.16 27.06 -25.21
CA ARG A 410 37.22 26.23 -24.62
C ARG A 410 36.85 24.76 -24.68
N VAL A 411 37.87 23.93 -24.82
CA VAL A 411 37.75 22.47 -24.76
C VAL A 411 38.30 22.04 -23.40
N VAL A 412 37.54 21.23 -22.67
CA VAL A 412 37.95 20.70 -21.36
C VAL A 412 37.90 19.17 -21.36
N PRO A 413 38.80 18.48 -20.66
CA PRO A 413 38.73 17.04 -20.46
C PRO A 413 37.43 16.60 -19.80
N ALA A 414 36.94 15.43 -20.18
CA ALA A 414 35.74 14.83 -19.60
C ALA A 414 35.80 13.30 -19.70
N ASP A 415 35.79 12.63 -18.56
CA ASP A 415 35.68 11.17 -18.46
C ASP A 415 34.24 10.73 -18.16
N VAL A 416 33.45 11.59 -17.50
CA VAL A 416 32.07 11.31 -17.09
C VAL A 416 31.22 12.57 -17.21
N ILE A 417 30.00 12.44 -17.72
CA ILE A 417 29.00 13.51 -17.79
C ILE A 417 27.76 13.13 -16.96
N ILE A 418 27.47 13.92 -15.95
CA ILE A 418 26.30 13.75 -15.08
C ILE A 418 25.24 14.79 -15.44
N LEU A 419 24.07 14.34 -15.89
CA LEU A 419 22.93 15.19 -16.20
C LEU A 419 22.14 15.50 -14.91
N ALA A 420 22.08 16.78 -14.57
CA ALA A 420 21.23 17.34 -13.52
C ALA A 420 20.30 18.42 -14.10
N ASN A 421 19.75 18.14 -15.28
CA ASN A 421 18.93 19.04 -16.10
C ASN A 421 17.42 18.92 -15.83
N GLY A 422 16.99 17.98 -14.96
CA GLY A 422 15.64 17.92 -14.39
C GLY A 422 14.75 16.85 -15.04
N PHE A 423 13.44 17.09 -15.02
CA PHE A 423 12.42 16.15 -15.49
C PHE A 423 11.58 16.76 -16.61
N GLU A 424 10.89 15.92 -17.37
CA GLU A 424 9.84 16.35 -18.28
C GLU A 424 8.56 16.64 -17.51
N THR A 425 8.14 17.90 -17.56
CA THR A 425 7.05 18.45 -16.72
C THR A 425 5.90 19.02 -17.53
N SER A 426 6.02 19.03 -18.85
CA SER A 426 5.01 19.60 -19.76
C SER A 426 3.96 18.58 -20.18
N ASP A 427 4.35 17.31 -20.27
CA ASP A 427 3.48 16.20 -20.67
C ASP A 427 2.98 15.46 -19.43
N TRP A 428 1.81 15.88 -18.93
CA TRP A 428 1.22 15.33 -17.72
C TRP A 428 0.80 13.88 -17.90
N PHE A 429 1.02 13.07 -16.85
CA PHE A 429 0.67 11.64 -16.77
C PHE A 429 1.43 10.71 -17.75
N ASN A 430 2.23 11.22 -18.69
CA ASN A 430 2.97 10.39 -19.63
C ASN A 430 3.90 9.36 -18.92
N PRO A 431 3.91 8.08 -19.32
CA PRO A 431 3.27 7.45 -20.49
C PRO A 431 1.84 6.91 -20.28
N LEU A 432 1.21 7.15 -19.12
CA LEU A 432 -0.16 6.70 -18.84
C LEU A 432 -1.17 7.41 -19.76
N LYS A 433 -1.95 6.63 -20.50
CA LYS A 433 -3.05 7.09 -21.35
C LYS A 433 -4.39 6.85 -20.68
N VAL A 434 -5.17 7.91 -20.50
CA VAL A 434 -6.50 7.84 -19.85
C VAL A 434 -7.56 8.32 -20.82
N TYR A 435 -8.54 7.47 -21.12
CA TYR A 435 -9.63 7.72 -22.06
C TYR A 435 -10.95 7.81 -21.30
N GLY A 436 -11.56 8.99 -21.31
CA GLY A 436 -12.85 9.27 -20.67
C GLY A 436 -14.04 8.91 -21.57
N ARG A 437 -15.16 9.61 -21.35
CA ARG A 437 -16.36 9.51 -22.19
C ARG A 437 -16.03 9.77 -23.66
N ASP A 438 -16.77 9.10 -24.54
CA ASP A 438 -16.63 9.19 -26.00
C ASP A 438 -15.22 8.81 -26.53
N GLY A 439 -14.42 8.11 -25.72
CA GLY A 439 -13.06 7.71 -26.08
C GLY A 439 -12.05 8.86 -26.12
N LYS A 440 -12.36 10.02 -25.54
CA LYS A 440 -11.45 11.18 -25.51
C LYS A 440 -10.27 10.94 -24.57
N GLU A 441 -9.04 11.13 -25.06
CA GLU A 441 -7.83 11.06 -24.25
C GLU A 441 -7.69 12.30 -23.35
N LEU A 442 -7.22 12.12 -22.12
CA LEU A 442 -6.99 13.19 -21.14
C LEU A 442 -6.06 14.29 -21.66
N ASN A 443 -4.92 13.94 -22.27
CA ASN A 443 -3.96 14.94 -22.77
C ASN A 443 -4.51 15.68 -23.99
N GLN A 444 -5.30 15.03 -24.85
CA GLN A 444 -6.05 15.70 -25.91
C GLN A 444 -7.06 16.70 -25.33
N VAL A 445 -7.78 16.33 -24.26
CA VAL A 445 -8.72 17.24 -23.57
C VAL A 445 -7.99 18.47 -23.00
N PHE A 446 -6.77 18.30 -22.49
CA PHE A 446 -5.95 19.44 -22.07
C PHE A 446 -5.57 20.35 -23.24
N GLU A 447 -5.11 19.76 -24.35
CA GLU A 447 -4.73 20.51 -25.55
C GLU A 447 -5.91 21.28 -26.15
N GLU A 448 -7.07 20.64 -26.31
CA GLU A 448 -8.33 21.26 -26.77
C GLU A 448 -8.75 22.45 -25.90
N ARG A 449 -8.37 22.45 -24.62
CA ARG A 449 -8.69 23.50 -23.63
C ARG A 449 -7.57 24.52 -23.45
N GLY A 450 -6.49 24.42 -24.23
CA GLY A 450 -5.35 25.33 -24.23
C GLY A 450 -4.33 25.11 -23.11
N GLY A 451 -4.42 24.00 -22.36
CA GLY A 451 -3.44 23.64 -21.34
C GLY A 451 -4.00 22.73 -20.24
N ALA A 452 -3.09 22.02 -19.54
CA ALA A 452 -3.46 21.10 -18.48
C ALA A 452 -3.97 21.82 -17.23
N SER A 453 -5.17 21.46 -16.78
CA SER A 453 -5.83 22.00 -15.59
C SER A 453 -6.79 20.96 -15.04
N MET A 454 -6.93 20.90 -13.71
CA MET A 454 -7.87 20.03 -13.02
C MET A 454 -8.51 20.75 -11.82
N TYR A 455 -9.77 20.43 -11.52
CA TYR A 455 -10.48 20.93 -10.34
C TYR A 455 -9.82 20.38 -9.08
N MET A 456 -9.34 21.30 -8.22
CA MET A 456 -8.46 20.98 -7.06
C MET A 456 -7.25 20.13 -7.43
N GLY A 457 -6.82 20.15 -8.69
CA GLY A 457 -5.74 19.31 -9.20
C GLY A 457 -6.00 17.81 -9.11
N SER A 458 -7.27 17.42 -9.02
CA SER A 458 -7.69 16.04 -8.76
C SER A 458 -8.75 15.52 -9.72
N VAL A 459 -9.65 16.38 -10.22
CA VAL A 459 -10.81 15.93 -11.00
C VAL A 459 -10.98 16.73 -12.27
N ILE A 460 -11.46 16.07 -13.32
CA ILE A 460 -11.83 16.68 -14.59
C ILE A 460 -13.20 16.15 -15.05
N ASP A 461 -14.01 16.99 -15.70
CA ASP A 461 -15.29 16.58 -16.30
C ASP A 461 -15.06 15.68 -17.53
N GLY A 462 -15.97 14.73 -17.80
CA GLY A 462 -15.82 13.73 -18.85
C GLY A 462 -15.10 12.45 -18.41
N PHE A 463 -14.63 12.38 -17.16
CA PHE A 463 -13.88 11.24 -16.60
C PHE A 463 -14.54 10.78 -15.27
N PRO A 464 -15.65 10.04 -15.34
CA PRO A 464 -16.41 9.65 -14.15
C PRO A 464 -15.59 8.71 -13.24
N ASN A 465 -15.72 8.87 -11.92
CA ASN A 465 -15.02 8.05 -10.91
C ASN A 465 -13.48 8.01 -11.05
N TYR A 466 -12.89 8.92 -11.82
CA TYR A 466 -11.44 9.07 -11.95
C TYR A 466 -10.97 10.26 -11.12
N PHE A 467 -9.92 10.03 -10.34
CA PHE A 467 -9.32 11.02 -9.46
C PHE A 467 -7.80 10.99 -9.62
N THR A 468 -7.16 12.14 -9.44
CA THR A 468 -5.71 12.25 -9.39
C THR A 468 -5.27 12.84 -8.05
N ILE A 469 -4.09 12.46 -7.60
CA ILE A 469 -3.39 13.08 -6.48
C ILE A 469 -2.13 13.71 -7.05
N PHE A 470 -1.89 14.97 -6.72
CA PHE A 470 -0.79 15.76 -7.29
C PHE A 470 -0.88 15.97 -8.82
N GLY A 471 -2.08 16.26 -9.34
CA GLY A 471 -2.28 16.64 -10.74
C GLY A 471 -1.93 18.11 -11.04
N PRO A 472 -2.30 18.62 -12.23
CA PRO A 472 -2.11 20.02 -12.61
C PRO A 472 -2.64 21.01 -11.57
N ASN A 473 -1.96 22.16 -11.42
CA ASN A 473 -2.30 23.24 -10.50
C ASN A 473 -2.34 22.86 -9.01
N THR A 474 -1.45 21.98 -8.55
CA THR A 474 -1.29 21.60 -7.13
C THR A 474 0.01 22.08 -6.50
N VAL A 475 1.06 22.31 -7.31
CA VAL A 475 2.38 22.62 -6.78
C VAL A 475 2.37 23.95 -6.06
N THR A 476 2.95 23.96 -4.87
CA THR A 476 3.18 25.18 -4.09
C THR A 476 4.67 25.38 -3.84
N GLY A 477 5.14 26.61 -3.99
CA GLY A 477 6.56 26.96 -3.77
C GLY A 477 6.95 27.26 -2.31
N HIS A 478 6.02 27.11 -1.36
CA HIS A 478 6.19 27.61 0.02
C HIS A 478 5.96 26.60 1.14
N THR A 479 5.40 25.41 0.85
CA THR A 479 4.92 24.47 1.88
C THR A 479 5.00 23.02 1.39
N SER A 480 4.64 22.07 2.26
CA SER A 480 4.83 20.63 2.05
C SER A 480 3.84 20.04 1.06
N VAL A 481 4.33 19.20 0.14
CA VAL A 481 3.48 18.42 -0.77
C VAL A 481 2.60 17.42 -0.01
N ILE A 482 3.09 16.85 1.10
CA ILE A 482 2.33 15.90 1.93
C ILE A 482 0.99 16.51 2.37
N LEU A 483 1.00 17.80 2.75
CA LEU A 483 -0.22 18.49 3.15
C LEU A 483 -1.21 18.62 1.99
N CYS A 484 -0.72 18.90 0.78
CA CYS A 484 -1.55 18.94 -0.41
C CYS A 484 -2.14 17.56 -0.72
N THR A 485 -1.31 16.51 -0.68
CA THR A 485 -1.73 15.11 -0.83
C THR A 485 -2.83 14.72 0.16
N GLU A 486 -2.63 14.93 1.46
CA GLU A 486 -3.60 14.54 2.49
C GLU A 486 -4.95 15.26 2.32
N ASN A 487 -4.91 16.55 1.97
CA ASN A 487 -6.12 17.32 1.68
C ASN A 487 -6.86 16.76 0.46
N THR A 488 -6.15 16.50 -0.63
CA THR A 488 -6.75 15.91 -1.84
C THR A 488 -7.33 14.53 -1.57
N VAL A 489 -6.61 13.67 -0.84
CA VAL A 489 -7.10 12.34 -0.44
C VAL A 489 -8.40 12.46 0.35
N GLU A 490 -8.49 13.37 1.32
CA GLU A 490 -9.73 13.55 2.10
C GLU A 490 -10.92 14.01 1.22
N MET A 491 -10.68 14.84 0.20
CA MET A 491 -11.72 15.17 -0.78
C MET A 491 -12.16 13.93 -1.57
N ILE A 492 -11.20 13.13 -2.07
CA ILE A 492 -11.48 11.91 -2.84
C ILE A 492 -12.31 10.93 -1.99
N LEU A 493 -11.94 10.70 -0.73
CA LEU A 493 -12.68 9.81 0.18
C LEU A 493 -14.15 10.25 0.35
N GLN A 494 -14.41 11.55 0.44
CA GLN A 494 -15.77 12.07 0.51
C GLN A 494 -16.57 11.80 -0.78
N CYS A 495 -15.92 11.87 -1.94
CA CYS A 495 -16.54 11.57 -3.23
C CYS A 495 -16.80 10.08 -3.45
N ILE A 496 -15.87 9.20 -3.06
CA ILE A 496 -15.99 7.76 -3.34
C ILE A 496 -16.79 7.01 -2.27
N LYS A 497 -16.90 7.52 -1.05
CA LYS A 497 -17.64 6.87 0.05
C LYS A 497 -19.09 6.50 -0.31
N PRO A 498 -19.88 7.35 -1.00
CA PRO A 498 -21.21 6.96 -1.49
C PRO A 498 -21.18 5.85 -2.54
N ILE A 499 -20.14 5.78 -3.37
CA ILE A 499 -19.94 4.71 -4.35
C ILE A 499 -19.71 3.39 -3.62
N LEU A 500 -18.77 3.38 -2.67
CA LEU A 500 -18.47 2.21 -1.83
C LEU A 500 -19.63 1.80 -0.92
N LYS A 501 -20.62 2.66 -0.67
CA LYS A 501 -21.87 2.28 0.03
C LYS A 501 -22.94 1.70 -0.89
N GLY A 502 -22.70 1.70 -2.20
CA GLY A 502 -23.67 1.37 -3.24
C GLY A 502 -24.81 2.39 -3.34
N GLU A 503 -24.65 3.61 -2.83
CA GLU A 503 -25.63 4.70 -2.94
C GLU A 503 -25.50 5.43 -4.28
N VAL A 504 -24.28 5.48 -4.84
CA VAL A 504 -23.98 6.21 -6.08
C VAL A 504 -23.24 5.27 -7.03
N SER A 505 -23.55 5.30 -8.32
CA SER A 505 -22.82 4.54 -9.33
C SER A 505 -21.74 5.37 -10.02
N GLU A 506 -21.96 6.66 -10.19
CA GLU A 506 -21.04 7.59 -10.86
C GLU A 506 -21.00 8.92 -10.13
N VAL A 507 -19.78 9.42 -9.94
CA VAL A 507 -19.46 10.78 -9.48
C VAL A 507 -18.66 11.47 -10.56
N GLU A 508 -19.13 12.63 -10.99
CA GLU A 508 -18.51 13.40 -12.06
C GLU A 508 -18.64 14.90 -11.80
N LEU A 509 -17.62 15.66 -12.20
CA LEU A 509 -17.64 17.12 -12.12
C LEU A 509 -18.47 17.72 -13.27
N LYS A 510 -19.24 18.77 -13.00
CA LYS A 510 -19.96 19.49 -14.07
C LYS A 510 -18.98 20.30 -14.92
N HIS A 511 -19.14 20.24 -16.24
CA HIS A 511 -18.36 21.03 -17.20
C HIS A 511 -18.27 22.53 -16.82
N LYS A 512 -19.41 23.15 -16.46
CA LYS A 512 -19.45 24.55 -16.04
C LYS A 512 -18.54 24.86 -14.84
N ALA A 513 -18.45 23.94 -13.88
CA ALA A 513 -17.59 24.10 -12.72
C ALA A 513 -16.11 24.00 -13.10
N MET A 514 -15.75 23.06 -13.99
CA MET A 514 -14.39 22.91 -14.48
C MET A 514 -13.91 24.14 -15.27
N THR A 515 -14.73 24.64 -16.19
CA THR A 515 -14.41 25.84 -17.00
C THR A 515 -14.27 27.07 -16.12
N LYS A 516 -15.17 27.24 -15.12
CA LYS A 516 -15.06 28.32 -14.14
C LYS A 516 -13.78 28.20 -13.32
N TRP A 517 -13.47 27.02 -12.79
CA TRP A 517 -12.29 26.76 -11.99
C TRP A 517 -11.00 27.10 -12.75
N THR A 518 -10.86 26.54 -13.96
CA THR A 518 -9.68 26.77 -14.82
C THR A 518 -9.48 28.26 -15.09
N ARG A 519 -10.54 28.97 -15.50
CA ARG A 519 -10.47 30.41 -15.75
C ARG A 519 -10.05 31.19 -14.50
N ASP A 520 -10.65 30.87 -13.35
CA ASP A 520 -10.38 31.58 -12.10
C ASP A 520 -8.94 31.33 -11.60
N ILE A 521 -8.44 30.09 -11.71
CA ILE A 521 -7.06 29.71 -11.38
C ILE A 521 -6.05 30.38 -12.30
N GLN A 522 -6.23 30.30 -13.62
CA GLN A 522 -5.31 30.94 -14.58
C GLN A 522 -5.29 32.47 -14.41
N ASN A 523 -6.43 33.10 -14.10
CA ASN A 523 -6.48 34.54 -13.79
C ASN A 523 -5.77 34.90 -12.48
N ALA A 524 -5.83 34.03 -11.48
CA ALA A 524 -5.12 34.23 -10.22
C ALA A 524 -3.61 34.02 -10.37
N LEU A 525 -3.16 33.04 -11.18
CA LEU A 525 -1.75 32.77 -11.46
C LEU A 525 -1.04 33.96 -12.11
N LYS A 526 -1.71 34.68 -13.02
CA LYS A 526 -1.21 35.95 -13.59
C LYS A 526 -0.83 37.00 -12.55
N LYS A 527 -1.38 36.90 -11.33
CA LYS A 527 -1.13 37.83 -10.20
C LYS A 527 -0.07 37.30 -9.22
N THR A 528 0.75 36.35 -9.64
CA THR A 528 1.79 35.74 -8.80
C THR A 528 3.18 35.99 -9.37
N VAL A 529 4.19 35.84 -8.52
CA VAL A 529 5.61 35.93 -8.90
C VAL A 529 6.00 34.87 -9.95
N TRP A 530 5.26 33.77 -10.09
CA TRP A 530 5.51 32.78 -11.14
C TRP A 530 5.27 33.33 -12.54
N SER A 531 4.39 34.31 -12.70
CA SER A 531 4.13 34.98 -13.98
C SER A 531 4.79 36.36 -14.08
N SER A 532 4.93 37.09 -12.95
CA SER A 532 5.47 38.45 -12.96
C SER A 532 6.95 38.55 -12.56
N GLY A 533 7.58 37.46 -12.10
CA GLY A 533 8.93 37.47 -11.53
C GLY A 533 10.07 37.53 -12.56
N GLY A 534 9.76 37.56 -13.86
CA GLY A 534 10.76 37.75 -14.92
C GLY A 534 11.68 36.56 -15.18
N CYS A 535 11.27 35.35 -14.80
CA CYS A 535 12.02 34.12 -15.06
C CYS A 535 11.32 33.22 -16.09
N ARG A 536 12.11 32.42 -16.83
CA ARG A 536 11.60 31.23 -17.54
C ARG A 536 11.66 30.03 -16.61
N SER A 537 10.50 29.55 -16.14
CA SER A 537 10.35 28.39 -15.26
C SER A 537 9.64 27.27 -16.01
N TRP A 538 9.83 26.02 -15.57
CA TRP A 538 9.11 24.86 -16.08
C TRP A 538 7.62 24.84 -15.67
N TYR A 539 7.21 25.75 -14.79
CA TYR A 539 5.81 25.93 -14.39
C TYR A 539 4.90 26.49 -15.50
N VAL A 540 5.50 27.24 -16.43
CA VAL A 540 4.78 28.04 -17.42
C VAL A 540 5.26 27.62 -18.81
N ASP A 541 4.31 27.35 -19.70
CA ASP A 541 4.61 27.04 -21.10
C ASP A 541 4.97 28.30 -21.91
N GLU A 542 5.22 28.12 -23.21
CA GLU A 542 5.62 29.21 -24.11
C GLU A 542 4.50 30.23 -24.35
N ASN A 543 3.24 29.81 -24.19
CA ASN A 543 2.05 30.65 -24.33
C ASN A 543 1.71 31.41 -23.04
N GLY A 544 2.48 31.21 -21.96
CA GLY A 544 2.23 31.83 -20.66
C GLY A 544 1.20 31.10 -19.80
N TYR A 545 0.80 29.88 -20.17
CA TYR A 545 -0.12 29.03 -19.42
C TYR A 545 0.61 28.34 -18.28
N ASN A 546 0.09 28.43 -17.05
CA ASN A 546 0.70 27.80 -15.89
C ASN A 546 -0.13 26.59 -15.46
N SER A 547 0.31 25.40 -15.87
CA SER A 547 -0.35 24.12 -15.56
C SER A 547 0.11 23.52 -14.22
N THR A 548 1.13 24.10 -13.58
CA THR A 548 1.80 23.46 -12.44
C THR A 548 1.35 24.04 -11.10
N CYS A 549 1.38 25.35 -10.96
CA CYS A 549 1.27 26.00 -9.66
C CYS A 549 -0.18 26.19 -9.21
N TYR A 550 -0.39 26.17 -7.89
CA TYR A 550 -1.63 26.62 -7.25
C TYR A 550 -1.50 28.07 -6.74
N PRO A 551 -2.39 29.01 -7.11
CA PRO A 551 -2.24 30.45 -6.84
C PRO A 551 -2.72 30.90 -5.46
N TYR A 552 -2.91 30.00 -4.49
CA TYR A 552 -3.33 30.35 -3.14
C TYR A 552 -2.56 29.56 -2.07
N SER A 553 -2.77 29.91 -0.80
CA SER A 553 -2.18 29.22 0.34
C SER A 553 -2.73 27.81 0.53
N GLN A 554 -2.01 26.92 1.23
CA GLN A 554 -2.52 25.57 1.51
C GLN A 554 -3.66 25.58 2.52
N ILE A 555 -3.80 26.61 3.36
CA ILE A 555 -5.02 26.79 4.16
C ILE A 555 -6.26 26.88 3.26
N LYS A 556 -6.21 27.68 2.19
CA LYS A 556 -7.34 27.80 1.26
C LYS A 556 -7.55 26.53 0.46
N PHE A 557 -6.47 25.87 0.04
CA PHE A 557 -6.56 24.57 -0.64
C PHE A 557 -7.24 23.52 0.25
N GLY A 558 -6.78 23.37 1.50
CA GLY A 558 -7.34 22.46 2.48
C GLY A 558 -8.80 22.76 2.79
N TYR A 559 -9.18 24.04 2.95
CA TYR A 559 -10.59 24.42 3.12
C TYR A 559 -11.46 23.93 1.96
N HIS A 560 -11.00 24.11 0.72
CA HIS A 560 -11.75 23.66 -0.45
C HIS A 560 -11.86 22.13 -0.55
N CYS A 561 -10.83 21.39 -0.15
CA CYS A 561 -10.84 19.93 -0.16
C CYS A 561 -11.69 19.34 0.97
N LEU A 562 -11.62 19.93 2.18
CA LEU A 562 -12.39 19.51 3.35
C LEU A 562 -13.87 19.87 3.25
N PHE A 563 -14.19 20.95 2.53
CA PHE A 563 -15.55 21.43 2.30
C PHE A 563 -15.86 21.58 0.81
N PRO A 564 -16.02 20.45 0.07
CA PRO A 564 -16.30 20.52 -1.36
C PRO A 564 -17.60 21.25 -1.67
N THR A 565 -17.59 22.05 -2.74
CA THR A 565 -18.79 22.71 -3.26
C THR A 565 -19.67 21.68 -3.97
N TRP A 566 -20.50 20.93 -3.23
CA TRP A 566 -21.29 19.81 -3.78
C TRP A 566 -22.22 20.17 -4.94
N SER A 567 -22.56 21.46 -5.15
CA SER A 567 -23.31 21.91 -6.32
C SER A 567 -22.53 21.80 -7.64
N ASP A 568 -21.21 21.74 -7.59
CA ASP A 568 -20.33 21.58 -8.75
C ASP A 568 -20.31 20.14 -9.29
N TRP A 569 -20.85 19.19 -8.52
CA TRP A 569 -20.77 17.76 -8.79
C TRP A 569 -22.10 17.20 -9.31
N SER A 570 -22.02 16.13 -10.07
CA SER A 570 -23.12 15.30 -10.54
C SER A 570 -22.99 13.91 -9.91
N PHE A 571 -24.08 13.44 -9.30
CA PHE A 571 -24.16 12.13 -8.67
C PHE A 571 -25.24 11.31 -9.35
N LYS A 572 -24.87 10.18 -9.95
CA LYS A 572 -25.81 9.21 -10.48
C LYS A 572 -26.19 8.23 -9.37
N TYR A 573 -27.34 8.46 -8.75
CA TYR A 573 -27.83 7.64 -7.65
C TYR A 573 -28.32 6.28 -8.13
N THR A 574 -27.96 5.22 -7.40
CA THR A 574 -28.56 3.89 -7.56
C THR A 574 -29.98 3.88 -6.99
N SER A 575 -30.78 2.84 -7.24
CA SER A 575 -32.11 2.69 -6.61
C SER A 575 -32.04 2.77 -5.08
N LYS A 576 -31.01 2.13 -4.48
CA LYS A 576 -30.72 2.24 -3.04
C LYS A 576 -30.42 3.69 -2.65
N GLY A 577 -29.55 4.36 -3.38
CA GLY A 577 -29.18 5.75 -3.13
C GLY A 577 -30.33 6.74 -3.25
N GLN A 578 -31.22 6.56 -4.22
CA GLN A 578 -32.40 7.41 -4.39
C GLN A 578 -33.32 7.35 -3.16
N ILE A 579 -33.58 6.14 -2.66
CA ILE A 579 -34.39 5.93 -1.44
C ILE A 579 -33.69 6.59 -0.24
N THR A 580 -32.40 6.29 -0.03
CA THR A 580 -31.61 6.87 1.07
C THR A 580 -31.58 8.40 1.00
N HIS A 581 -31.42 8.97 -0.20
CA HIS A 581 -31.38 10.41 -0.43
C HIS A 581 -32.73 11.08 -0.14
N GLN A 582 -33.85 10.50 -0.59
CA GLN A 582 -35.18 11.02 -0.29
C GLN A 582 -35.49 10.96 1.21
N LEU A 583 -35.14 9.86 1.89
CA LEU A 583 -35.29 9.74 3.34
C LEU A 583 -34.46 10.79 4.10
N LYS A 584 -33.20 11.00 3.70
CA LYS A 584 -32.33 12.05 4.28
C LYS A 584 -32.92 13.46 4.08
N ARG A 585 -33.51 13.75 2.91
CA ARG A 585 -34.17 15.04 2.64
C ARG A 585 -35.44 15.22 3.46
N ALA A 586 -36.28 14.19 3.55
CA ALA A 586 -37.49 14.21 4.37
C ALA A 586 -37.14 14.42 5.85
N ALA A 587 -36.13 13.71 6.37
CA ALA A 587 -35.65 13.90 7.74
C ALA A 587 -35.16 15.33 8.00
N LYS A 588 -34.34 15.90 7.09
CA LYS A 588 -33.89 17.30 7.21
C LYS A 588 -35.05 18.30 7.18
N PHE A 589 -36.03 18.10 6.30
CA PHE A 589 -37.21 18.95 6.23
C PHE A 589 -38.06 18.85 7.50
N LEU A 590 -38.29 17.64 8.01
CA LEU A 590 -39.00 17.42 9.27
C LEU A 590 -38.28 18.06 10.46
N SER A 591 -36.95 17.94 10.55
CA SER A 591 -36.15 18.60 11.58
C SER A 591 -36.24 20.13 11.48
N PHE A 592 -36.18 20.70 10.27
CA PHE A 592 -36.32 22.13 10.05
C PHE A 592 -37.74 22.64 10.39
N ALA A 593 -38.76 21.90 9.98
CA ALA A 593 -40.16 22.19 10.35
C ALA A 593 -40.36 22.13 11.87
N ALA A 594 -39.77 21.14 12.55
CA ALA A 594 -39.81 21.04 14.02
C ALA A 594 -39.14 22.25 14.69
N VAL A 595 -38.00 22.73 14.17
CA VAL A 595 -37.35 23.96 14.65
C VAL A 595 -38.23 25.19 14.43
N ILE A 596 -38.86 25.34 13.26
CA ILE A 596 -39.79 26.44 12.99
C ILE A 596 -40.99 26.40 13.95
N VAL A 597 -41.59 25.22 14.16
CA VAL A 597 -42.71 25.04 15.08
C VAL A 597 -42.28 25.36 16.51
N ALA A 598 -41.08 24.96 16.91
CA ALA A 598 -40.51 25.31 18.22
C ALA A 598 -40.36 26.83 18.36
N VAL A 599 -39.74 27.50 17.37
CA VAL A 599 -39.56 28.98 17.34
C VAL A 599 -40.90 29.72 17.34
N TYR A 600 -41.89 29.26 16.57
CA TYR A 600 -43.24 29.84 16.55
C TYR A 600 -43.95 29.69 17.89
N ARG A 601 -43.85 28.51 18.53
CA ARG A 601 -44.38 28.29 19.88
C ARG A 601 -43.71 29.22 20.89
N MET A 602 -42.38 29.39 20.86
CA MET A 602 -41.67 30.34 21.75
C MET A 602 -42.28 31.74 21.70
N LYS A 603 -42.55 32.23 20.49
CA LYS A 603 -43.02 33.59 20.24
C LYS A 603 -44.47 33.79 20.71
N LYS A 604 -45.29 32.73 20.74
CA LYS A 604 -46.69 32.76 21.14
C LYS A 604 -46.89 32.61 22.65
N THR A 605 -46.04 31.86 23.34
CA THR A 605 -46.18 31.57 24.79
C THR A 605 -45.31 32.45 25.72
N LYS A 606 -44.62 33.49 25.20
CA LYS A 606 -43.70 34.37 25.97
C LYS A 606 -42.73 33.60 26.89
N THR A 607 -42.33 32.42 26.46
CA THR A 607 -41.52 31.50 27.26
C THR A 607 -40.05 31.81 27.05
N ASN A 608 -39.26 31.78 28.12
CA ASN A 608 -37.87 32.24 28.10
C ASN A 608 -37.00 31.26 27.29
N ILE A 609 -35.88 31.73 26.70
CA ILE A 609 -35.06 30.92 25.77
C ILE A 609 -34.54 29.62 26.41
N VAL A 610 -34.47 29.60 27.74
CA VAL A 610 -34.04 28.47 28.58
C VAL A 610 -35.05 27.32 28.54
N ASP A 611 -36.35 27.60 28.65
CA ASP A 611 -37.42 26.58 28.65
C ASP A 611 -37.53 25.90 27.28
N VAL A 612 -37.13 26.60 26.21
CA VAL A 612 -37.17 26.08 24.85
C VAL A 612 -35.89 25.32 24.52
N ILE A 613 -34.74 25.69 25.07
CA ILE A 613 -33.55 24.84 25.06
C ILE A 613 -33.87 23.53 25.79
N GLU A 614 -34.67 23.56 26.85
CA GLU A 614 -35.12 22.36 27.55
C GLU A 614 -36.15 21.56 26.73
N TYR A 615 -37.11 22.22 26.08
CA TYR A 615 -38.07 21.56 25.19
C TYR A 615 -37.42 21.00 23.91
N LEU A 616 -36.45 21.71 23.32
CA LEU A 616 -35.64 21.24 22.20
C LEU A 616 -34.64 20.17 22.63
N LYS A 617 -34.16 20.16 23.88
CA LYS A 617 -33.41 19.02 24.44
C LYS A 617 -34.30 17.81 24.60
N ILE A 618 -35.56 17.97 24.99
CA ILE A 618 -36.56 16.88 25.10
C ILE A 618 -36.97 16.39 23.72
N TYR A 619 -37.22 17.30 22.76
CA TYR A 619 -37.58 16.95 21.39
C TYR A 619 -36.39 16.41 20.60
N ALA A 620 -35.17 16.91 20.83
CA ALA A 620 -33.94 16.33 20.34
C ALA A 620 -33.69 14.98 21.01
N ARG A 621 -33.95 14.79 22.31
CA ARG A 621 -33.92 13.46 22.95
C ARG A 621 -34.88 12.48 22.27
N ASN A 622 -36.08 12.94 21.93
CA ASN A 622 -37.11 12.09 21.30
C ASN A 622 -36.87 11.86 19.80
N ALA A 623 -36.32 12.84 19.08
CA ALA A 623 -35.89 12.71 17.68
C ALA A 623 -34.58 11.92 17.55
N ILE A 624 -33.70 11.98 18.56
CA ILE A 624 -32.53 11.11 18.72
C ILE A 624 -33.01 9.69 19.03
N LEU A 625 -34.08 9.48 19.80
CA LEU A 625 -34.68 8.16 19.99
C LEU A 625 -35.36 7.59 18.73
N THR A 626 -35.70 8.42 17.74
CA THR A 626 -36.21 7.97 16.42
C THR A 626 -35.19 8.08 15.28
N GLY A 627 -33.99 8.61 15.54
CA GLY A 627 -32.92 8.83 14.55
C GLY A 627 -31.55 8.28 14.92
N SER A 628 -31.39 7.62 16.08
CA SER A 628 -30.12 7.03 16.51
C SER A 628 -29.89 5.66 15.89
N ASN A 629 -29.55 5.69 14.61
CA ASN A 629 -28.69 4.71 13.96
C ASN A 629 -27.77 5.49 12.99
N ALA A 630 -27.07 6.50 13.49
CA ALA A 630 -25.91 7.11 12.81
C ALA A 630 -25.22 8.13 13.74
N LEU A 631 -23.89 8.06 13.79
CA LEU A 631 -22.93 8.97 14.45
C LEU A 631 -22.68 8.75 15.96
N GLN A 632 -21.78 7.81 16.26
CA GLN A 632 -20.56 8.10 17.02
C GLN A 632 -19.40 7.30 16.42
N MET A 633 -18.62 7.96 15.56
CA MET A 633 -17.28 7.58 15.15
C MET A 633 -16.49 8.87 14.97
N LEU A 634 -15.50 9.09 15.85
CA LEU A 634 -14.10 9.42 15.56
C LEU A 634 -13.38 9.94 16.84
N PRO A 635 -12.05 9.83 16.92
CA PRO A 635 -11.38 8.98 17.91
C PRO A 635 -10.61 9.80 18.95
N ARG A 636 -10.28 9.19 20.11
CA ARG A 636 -9.07 9.55 20.88
C ARG A 636 -8.77 8.57 22.03
N GLN A 637 -7.49 8.20 22.05
CA GLN A 637 -6.67 7.71 23.17
C GLN A 637 -6.79 6.23 23.57
N PHE A 638 -5.96 5.42 22.90
CA PHE A 638 -5.34 4.24 23.50
C PHE A 638 -4.44 4.66 24.68
N PRO A 639 -4.52 3.99 25.85
CA PRO A 639 -3.42 4.01 26.81
C PRO A 639 -2.42 2.92 26.42
N TYR A 640 -1.24 3.32 25.94
CA TYR A 640 -0.06 2.46 26.01
C TYR A 640 0.41 2.41 27.46
N LYS A 641 0.28 1.26 28.13
CA LYS A 641 1.13 0.92 29.27
C LYS A 641 2.34 0.19 28.71
N ALA A 642 3.52 0.76 28.99
CA ALA A 642 4.81 0.13 28.80
C ALA A 642 4.88 -1.18 29.60
N LEU A 643 5.25 -2.27 28.95
CA LEU A 643 5.84 -3.43 29.61
C LEU A 643 7.34 -3.22 29.60
N GLN A 644 7.89 -2.96 30.79
CA GLN A 644 9.32 -3.06 31.07
C GLN A 644 9.72 -4.53 30.90
N LEU A 645 10.63 -4.79 29.96
CA LEU A 645 11.42 -6.01 29.96
C LEU A 645 12.42 -5.89 31.11
N GLN A 646 12.22 -6.67 32.16
CA GLN A 646 13.27 -6.98 33.12
C GLN A 646 14.32 -7.83 32.40
N GLN A 647 15.56 -7.36 32.50
CA GLN A 647 16.75 -8.18 32.31
C GLN A 647 16.72 -9.31 33.34
N ASP A 648 16.86 -10.55 32.89
CA ASP A 648 17.53 -11.57 33.69
C ASP A 648 18.59 -12.27 32.83
N LYS A 649 19.82 -12.12 33.28
CA LYS A 649 20.99 -12.88 32.86
C LYS A 649 20.99 -14.21 33.60
N GLY A 650 21.17 -15.31 32.87
CA GLY A 650 21.59 -16.59 33.43
C GLY A 650 21.50 -17.66 32.35
N ARG A 651 22.59 -18.05 31.68
CA ARG A 651 23.69 -18.92 32.13
C ARG A 651 23.65 -20.13 31.19
N MET A 652 24.58 -20.15 30.23
CA MET A 652 24.90 -21.32 29.42
C MET A 652 25.11 -22.53 30.34
N SER A 653 24.41 -23.62 30.04
CA SER A 653 24.77 -24.95 30.52
C SER A 653 24.86 -25.85 29.30
N SER A 654 26.08 -26.31 29.03
CA SER A 654 26.39 -27.38 28.09
C SER A 654 25.74 -28.69 28.55
N SER A 655 24.95 -29.31 27.68
CA SER A 655 24.73 -30.74 27.71
C SER A 655 24.92 -31.27 26.29
N SER A 656 25.89 -32.17 26.15
CA SER A 656 26.12 -33.01 24.98
C SER A 656 24.82 -33.71 24.57
N GLY A 657 24.31 -33.38 23.39
CA GLY A 657 23.24 -34.09 22.69
C GLY A 657 23.72 -34.42 21.27
N SER A 658 23.22 -35.52 20.72
CA SER A 658 23.39 -35.99 19.34
C SER A 658 23.29 -34.87 18.29
N PRO A 659 23.87 -35.04 17.08
CA PRO A 659 23.60 -34.09 15.99
C PRO A 659 22.08 -33.94 15.83
N GLU A 660 21.59 -32.70 15.93
CA GLU A 660 20.18 -32.38 15.72
C GLU A 660 19.88 -32.59 14.23
N SER A 661 18.96 -33.51 13.92
CA SER A 661 18.44 -33.69 12.56
C SER A 661 17.85 -32.37 12.03
N TRP A 662 17.86 -32.15 10.72
CA TRP A 662 17.27 -30.97 10.08
C TRP A 662 15.83 -30.71 10.56
N ILE A 663 15.00 -31.75 10.68
CA ILE A 663 13.59 -31.67 11.12
C ILE A 663 13.46 -31.08 12.53
N SER A 664 14.23 -31.59 13.49
CA SER A 664 14.22 -31.11 14.88
C SER A 664 14.76 -29.68 14.99
N SER A 665 15.79 -29.34 14.20
CA SER A 665 16.32 -27.98 14.09
C SER A 665 15.26 -27.01 13.55
N PHE A 666 14.59 -27.37 12.45
CA PHE A 666 13.53 -26.58 11.82
C PHE A 666 12.34 -26.35 12.76
N CYS A 667 11.89 -27.38 13.48
CA CYS A 667 10.77 -27.27 14.42
C CYS A 667 11.13 -26.48 15.70
N SER A 668 12.42 -26.37 16.02
CA SER A 668 12.94 -25.59 17.14
C SER A 668 13.16 -24.11 16.82
N LEU A 669 13.05 -23.72 15.54
CA LEU A 669 13.16 -22.32 15.12
C LEU A 669 12.08 -21.44 15.75
N LEU A 670 12.47 -20.19 16.03
CA LEU A 670 11.55 -19.21 16.60
C LEU A 670 10.42 -18.89 15.61
N GLY A 671 9.18 -19.18 15.98
CA GLY A 671 8.00 -19.04 15.12
C GLY A 671 7.47 -20.37 14.58
N HIS A 672 8.23 -21.47 14.69
CA HIS A 672 7.84 -22.79 14.20
C HIS A 672 7.22 -23.69 15.28
N GLU A 673 6.85 -23.12 16.44
CA GLU A 673 6.37 -23.90 17.58
C GLU A 673 5.04 -24.65 17.32
N TYR A 674 4.31 -24.27 16.26
CA TYR A 674 3.06 -24.92 15.85
C TYR A 674 3.27 -26.22 15.05
N PHE A 675 4.44 -26.44 14.45
CA PHE A 675 4.71 -27.64 13.65
C PHE A 675 4.79 -28.90 14.52
N ALA A 676 4.25 -30.00 14.04
CA ALA A 676 4.54 -31.35 14.54
C ALA A 676 5.84 -31.85 13.88
N GLU A 677 6.62 -32.65 14.62
CA GLU A 677 7.80 -33.31 14.05
C GLU A 677 7.33 -34.50 13.22
N VAL A 678 7.58 -34.44 11.91
CA VAL A 678 7.25 -35.51 10.97
C VAL A 678 8.32 -36.60 11.10
N SER A 679 7.91 -37.86 11.25
CA SER A 679 8.85 -38.99 11.28
C SER A 679 9.48 -39.21 9.91
N GLU A 680 10.78 -39.54 9.87
CA GLU A 680 11.50 -39.88 8.63
C GLU A 680 10.79 -41.01 7.84
N GLU A 681 10.28 -42.05 8.53
CA GLU A 681 9.47 -43.12 7.91
C GLU A 681 8.25 -42.61 7.11
N PHE A 682 7.68 -41.46 7.48
CA PHE A 682 6.55 -40.86 6.76
C PHE A 682 7.02 -40.12 5.50
N ILE A 683 8.23 -39.55 5.54
CA ILE A 683 8.86 -38.82 4.44
C ILE A 683 9.43 -39.80 3.41
N GLU A 684 9.97 -40.93 3.85
CA GLU A 684 10.51 -42.00 2.97
C GLU A 684 9.43 -42.75 2.17
N ASP A 685 8.15 -42.62 2.53
CA ASP A 685 7.05 -43.23 1.80
C ASP A 685 6.57 -42.33 0.64
N ASP A 686 6.97 -42.69 -0.57
CA ASP A 686 6.61 -42.01 -1.84
C ASP A 686 5.11 -41.76 -2.01
N PHE A 687 4.25 -42.62 -1.44
CA PHE A 687 2.81 -42.41 -1.49
C PHE A 687 2.40 -41.11 -0.77
N ASN A 688 3.03 -40.81 0.37
CA ASN A 688 2.76 -39.61 1.15
C ASN A 688 3.29 -38.34 0.46
N LEU A 689 4.27 -38.47 -0.43
CA LEU A 689 4.88 -37.35 -1.16
C LEU A 689 4.30 -37.13 -2.57
N THR A 690 3.37 -37.99 -3.01
CA THR A 690 2.83 -37.96 -4.38
C THR A 690 2.28 -36.57 -4.75
N GLY A 691 2.73 -36.06 -5.91
CA GLY A 691 2.31 -34.75 -6.46
C GLY A 691 2.97 -33.52 -5.85
N LEU A 692 3.92 -33.67 -4.91
CA LEU A 692 4.70 -32.54 -4.36
C LEU A 692 5.86 -32.13 -5.28
N GLN A 693 6.40 -33.06 -6.07
CA GLN A 693 7.49 -32.80 -7.02
C GLN A 693 7.16 -31.71 -8.04
N THR A 694 5.89 -31.57 -8.45
CA THR A 694 5.45 -30.52 -9.39
C THR A 694 5.22 -29.16 -8.71
N GLN A 695 5.22 -29.11 -7.38
CA GLN A 695 4.89 -27.93 -6.58
C GLN A 695 6.11 -27.27 -5.95
N VAL A 696 7.22 -27.99 -5.80
CA VAL A 696 8.45 -27.51 -5.18
C VAL A 696 9.61 -27.54 -6.17
N ALA A 697 10.35 -26.44 -6.30
CA ALA A 697 11.57 -26.37 -7.11
C ALA A 697 12.70 -27.15 -6.41
N MET A 698 13.64 -27.73 -7.16
CA MET A 698 14.76 -28.50 -6.58
C MET A 698 14.29 -29.57 -5.57
N TYR A 699 13.21 -30.28 -5.93
CA TYR A 699 12.51 -31.22 -5.04
C TYR A 699 13.43 -32.32 -4.50
N LYS A 700 14.36 -32.82 -5.33
CA LYS A 700 15.26 -33.92 -4.95
C LYS A 700 16.28 -33.43 -3.91
N GLU A 701 16.92 -32.30 -4.19
CA GLU A 701 17.92 -31.64 -3.35
C GLU A 701 17.30 -31.14 -2.03
N ALA A 702 16.06 -30.65 -2.08
CA ALA A 702 15.29 -30.26 -0.90
C ALA A 702 14.92 -31.46 -0.02
N LEU A 703 14.59 -32.62 -0.63
CA LEU A 703 14.28 -33.85 0.09
C LEU A 703 15.53 -34.44 0.75
N GLU A 704 16.67 -34.44 0.04
CA GLU A 704 17.97 -34.85 0.57
C GLU A 704 18.39 -33.99 1.76
N MET A 705 18.18 -32.67 1.68
CA MET A 705 18.44 -31.74 2.80
C MET A 705 17.55 -32.02 4.02
N ILE A 706 16.27 -32.33 3.82
CA ILE A 706 15.35 -32.66 4.94
C ILE A 706 15.74 -33.96 5.63
N LEU A 707 16.27 -34.93 4.88
CA LEU A 707 16.67 -36.25 5.35
C LEU A 707 18.14 -36.32 5.80
N ASP A 708 18.87 -35.21 5.80
CA ASP A 708 20.31 -35.14 6.13
C ASP A 708 21.16 -36.15 5.32
N VAL A 709 20.82 -36.38 4.04
CA VAL A 709 21.56 -37.28 3.12
C VAL A 709 22.76 -36.54 2.54
N GLU A 710 23.97 -37.09 2.71
CA GLU A 710 25.17 -36.53 2.07
C GLU A 710 25.09 -36.68 0.54
N PRO A 711 25.41 -35.64 -0.24
CA PRO A 711 25.37 -35.73 -1.70
C PRO A 711 26.39 -36.79 -2.17
N GLU A 712 25.95 -37.73 -3.01
CA GLU A 712 26.85 -38.65 -3.70
C GLU A 712 27.77 -37.80 -4.60
N GLU A 713 29.08 -37.89 -4.42
CA GLU A 713 30.05 -37.31 -5.36
C GLU A 713 29.88 -38.07 -6.69
N ASP A 714 29.27 -37.42 -7.69
CA ASP A 714 29.16 -37.97 -9.04
C ASP A 714 30.59 -38.09 -9.63
N ASP A 715 31.16 -39.30 -9.58
CA ASP A 715 32.44 -39.71 -10.19
C ASP A 715 32.48 -39.52 -11.74
N GLU A 716 31.45 -38.91 -12.36
CA GLU A 716 31.33 -38.71 -13.81
C GLU A 716 31.87 -37.34 -14.30
N GLU A 717 32.18 -36.39 -13.41
CA GLU A 717 32.81 -35.11 -13.81
C GLU A 717 34.36 -35.17 -13.91
N GLU A 718 35.02 -36.26 -13.51
CA GLU A 718 36.48 -36.42 -13.63
C GLU A 718 36.96 -36.80 -15.06
N GLU A 719 36.07 -37.20 -15.98
CA GLU A 719 36.48 -37.63 -17.34
C GLU A 719 36.49 -36.50 -18.39
N GLU A 720 35.90 -35.32 -18.13
CA GLU A 720 35.95 -34.19 -19.08
C GLU A 720 37.12 -33.21 -18.82
N GLU A 721 37.89 -33.38 -17.73
CA GLU A 721 39.02 -32.49 -17.40
C GLU A 721 40.39 -32.93 -17.99
N GLU A 722 40.50 -34.09 -18.65
CA GLU A 722 41.79 -34.56 -19.22
C GLU A 722 42.05 -34.18 -20.70
N GLU A 723 41.08 -33.63 -21.46
CA GLU A 723 41.29 -33.35 -22.91
C GLU A 723 41.58 -31.89 -23.30
N GLU A 724 41.59 -30.92 -22.37
CA GLU A 724 41.93 -29.52 -22.69
C GLU A 724 43.21 -28.98 -22.01
N GLU A 725 44.08 -29.85 -21.46
CA GLU A 725 45.46 -29.46 -21.13
C GLU A 725 46.41 -29.68 -22.32
N GLY A 726 46.36 -28.74 -23.27
CA GLY A 726 47.38 -28.64 -24.31
C GLY A 726 47.18 -27.47 -25.26
N ASP A 727 47.51 -26.24 -24.82
CA ASP A 727 48.48 -25.35 -25.49
C ASP A 727 48.38 -23.88 -24.99
N ASP A 728 49.50 -23.37 -24.48
CA ASP A 728 49.97 -21.98 -24.39
C ASP A 728 49.16 -20.83 -23.71
N SER A 729 49.63 -20.50 -22.49
CA SER A 729 49.95 -19.15 -21.96
C SER A 729 48.86 -18.06 -21.81
N ILE A 730 48.57 -17.67 -20.56
CA ILE A 730 48.56 -16.28 -20.00
C ILE A 730 48.03 -16.34 -18.54
N GLU A 731 48.87 -16.00 -17.58
CA GLU A 731 48.50 -15.87 -16.16
C GLU A 731 47.57 -14.65 -15.93
N GLY A 732 46.38 -14.86 -15.34
CA GLY A 732 45.56 -13.74 -14.86
C GLY A 732 44.11 -14.01 -14.39
N ASP A 733 43.48 -15.15 -14.72
CA ASP A 733 42.01 -15.30 -14.55
C ASP A 733 41.54 -16.34 -13.52
N ALA A 734 42.44 -17.11 -12.89
CA ALA A 734 42.05 -18.19 -11.98
C ALA A 734 41.29 -17.70 -10.71
N GLY A 735 41.64 -16.54 -10.16
CA GLY A 735 41.00 -16.01 -8.94
C GLY A 735 39.56 -15.51 -9.13
N ARG A 736 39.19 -15.07 -10.34
CA ARG A 736 37.86 -14.51 -10.64
C ARG A 736 36.83 -15.58 -11.00
N ARG A 737 37.30 -16.74 -11.48
CA ARG A 737 36.48 -17.92 -11.80
C ARG A 737 36.06 -18.65 -10.52
N VAL A 738 36.93 -18.71 -9.50
CA VAL A 738 36.63 -19.31 -8.19
C VAL A 738 35.61 -18.47 -7.38
N GLU A 739 35.74 -17.13 -7.36
CA GLU A 739 34.75 -16.25 -6.72
C GLU A 739 33.35 -16.33 -7.37
N ARG A 740 33.28 -16.46 -8.70
CA ARG A 740 32.01 -16.66 -9.42
C ARG A 740 31.39 -18.03 -9.19
N ARG A 741 32.21 -19.09 -9.00
CA ARG A 741 31.76 -20.45 -8.67
C ARG A 741 31.22 -20.51 -7.23
N HIS A 742 31.91 -19.90 -6.26
CA HIS A 742 31.42 -19.76 -4.88
C HIS A 742 30.13 -18.94 -4.77
N HIS A 743 29.96 -17.89 -5.60
CA HIS A 743 28.73 -17.09 -5.56
C HIS A 743 27.53 -17.80 -6.20
N ARG A 744 27.74 -18.68 -7.19
CA ARG A 744 26.70 -19.59 -7.74
C ARG A 744 26.31 -20.68 -6.74
N MET A 745 27.28 -21.34 -6.11
CA MET A 745 26.99 -22.36 -5.08
C MET A 745 26.24 -21.79 -3.87
N ALA A 746 26.54 -20.55 -3.47
CA ALA A 746 25.81 -19.85 -2.40
C ALA A 746 24.38 -19.45 -2.80
N SER A 747 24.14 -19.11 -4.07
CA SER A 747 22.77 -18.85 -4.56
C SER A 747 21.95 -20.13 -4.64
N ASP A 748 22.57 -21.24 -5.04
CA ASP A 748 21.89 -22.53 -5.20
C ASP A 748 21.52 -23.12 -3.82
N LEU A 749 22.40 -23.01 -2.81
CA LEU A 749 22.10 -23.43 -1.44
C LEU A 749 20.91 -22.68 -0.84
N SER A 750 20.81 -21.36 -1.06
CA SER A 750 19.69 -20.56 -0.56
C SER A 750 18.34 -20.93 -1.19
N ILE A 751 18.37 -21.38 -2.45
CA ILE A 751 17.18 -21.85 -3.16
C ILE A 751 16.77 -23.23 -2.62
N ILE A 752 17.75 -24.12 -2.37
CA ILE A 752 17.51 -25.44 -1.77
C ILE A 752 16.92 -25.29 -0.36
N GLU A 753 17.47 -24.42 0.50
CA GLU A 753 16.93 -24.15 1.84
C GLU A 753 15.47 -23.69 1.78
N SER A 754 15.15 -22.71 0.93
CA SER A 754 13.78 -22.22 0.77
C SER A 754 12.82 -23.29 0.23
N SER A 755 13.33 -24.19 -0.62
CA SER A 755 12.57 -25.30 -1.20
C SER A 755 12.35 -26.41 -0.17
N ALA A 756 13.32 -26.66 0.73
CA ALA A 756 13.20 -27.59 1.85
C ALA A 756 12.14 -27.12 2.87
N GLU A 757 12.12 -25.82 3.22
CA GLU A 757 11.07 -25.28 4.11
C GLU A 757 9.67 -25.44 3.50
N MET A 758 9.52 -25.14 2.21
CA MET A 758 8.26 -25.28 1.49
C MET A 758 7.82 -26.75 1.39
N LEU A 759 8.75 -27.65 1.07
CA LEU A 759 8.49 -29.09 0.98
C LEU A 759 8.08 -29.65 2.33
N TYR A 760 8.83 -29.38 3.40
CA TYR A 760 8.52 -29.85 4.75
C TYR A 760 7.15 -29.33 5.22
N GLY A 761 6.81 -28.08 4.94
CA GLY A 761 5.50 -27.53 5.27
C GLY A 761 4.33 -28.23 4.58
N LEU A 762 4.49 -28.62 3.31
CA LEU A 762 3.48 -29.39 2.56
C LEU A 762 3.38 -30.85 3.03
N ILE A 763 4.50 -31.46 3.42
CA ILE A 763 4.52 -32.79 4.03
C ILE A 763 3.81 -32.74 5.40
N HIS A 764 4.12 -31.73 6.20
CA HIS A 764 3.51 -31.51 7.51
C HIS A 764 1.99 -31.40 7.43
N GLN A 765 1.44 -30.67 6.46
CA GLN A 765 -0.01 -30.57 6.22
C GLN A 765 -0.67 -31.95 6.05
N ARG A 766 0.00 -32.88 5.36
CA ARG A 766 -0.46 -34.26 5.18
C ARG A 766 -0.29 -35.07 6.46
N PHE A 767 0.86 -34.93 7.12
CA PHE A 767 1.21 -35.65 8.34
C PHE A 767 0.25 -35.37 9.49
N ILE A 768 -0.15 -34.12 9.74
CA ILE A 768 -1.06 -33.76 10.85
C ILE A 768 -2.48 -34.32 10.69
N CYS A 769 -2.84 -34.79 9.49
CA CYS A 769 -4.09 -35.51 9.23
C CYS A 769 -3.96 -37.03 9.41
N SER A 770 -2.74 -37.55 9.59
CA SER A 770 -2.47 -38.95 9.91
C SER A 770 -2.75 -39.26 11.39
N ARG A 771 -2.85 -40.55 11.74
CA ARG A 771 -3.05 -40.99 13.13
C ARG A 771 -1.92 -40.52 14.07
N ALA A 772 -0.67 -40.54 13.60
CA ALA A 772 0.48 -40.13 14.41
C ALA A 772 0.52 -38.60 14.58
N GLY A 773 0.37 -37.85 13.48
CA GLY A 773 0.42 -36.39 13.51
C GLY A 773 -0.75 -35.77 14.27
N ILE A 774 -1.98 -36.28 14.11
CA ILE A 774 -3.15 -35.75 14.82
C ILE A 774 -3.06 -35.97 16.34
N GLN A 775 -2.38 -37.05 16.77
CA GLN A 775 -2.09 -37.33 18.17
C GLN A 775 -1.06 -36.34 18.75
N GLN A 776 0.04 -36.06 18.04
CA GLN A 776 1.00 -35.01 18.45
C GLN A 776 0.32 -33.65 18.57
N MET A 777 -0.55 -33.30 17.61
CA MET A 777 -1.29 -32.04 17.65
C MET A 777 -2.29 -31.99 18.81
N SER A 778 -2.83 -33.13 19.23
CA SER A 778 -3.71 -33.25 20.41
C SER A 778 -2.94 -32.95 21.70
N GLU A 779 -1.73 -33.47 21.86
CA GLU A 779 -0.86 -33.16 23.00
C GLU A 779 -0.52 -31.66 23.04
N LYS A 780 -0.15 -31.08 21.89
CA LYS A 780 0.08 -29.63 21.77
C LYS A 780 -1.17 -28.80 22.09
N TYR A 781 -2.36 -29.26 21.68
CA TYR A 781 -3.62 -28.62 21.98
C TYR A 781 -3.90 -28.65 23.49
N GLU A 782 -3.71 -29.78 24.17
CA GLU A 782 -3.90 -29.90 25.62
C GLU A 782 -2.98 -28.96 26.41
N LEU A 783 -1.72 -28.86 25.98
CA LEU A 783 -0.72 -27.94 26.55
C LEU A 783 -0.95 -26.47 26.18
N SER A 784 -2.01 -26.15 25.43
CA SER A 784 -2.34 -24.80 24.97
C SER A 784 -1.23 -24.13 24.14
N HIS A 785 -0.42 -24.92 23.42
CA HIS A 785 0.70 -24.40 22.62
C HIS A 785 0.24 -23.43 21.52
N PHE A 786 -0.97 -23.62 20.99
CA PHE A 786 -1.55 -22.77 19.94
C PHE A 786 -2.23 -21.51 20.47
N GLY A 787 -2.28 -21.31 21.79
CA GLY A 787 -2.91 -20.16 22.42
C GLY A 787 -4.41 -20.31 22.67
N VAL A 788 -5.06 -19.16 22.93
CA VAL A 788 -6.46 -19.07 23.38
C VAL A 788 -7.23 -17.99 22.62
N CYS A 789 -8.55 -18.13 22.58
CA CYS A 789 -9.46 -17.20 21.92
C CYS A 789 -9.40 -15.80 22.56
N PRO A 790 -9.28 -14.73 21.75
CA PRO A 790 -9.23 -13.36 22.26
C PRO A 790 -10.60 -12.79 22.70
N ARG A 791 -11.72 -13.47 22.39
CA ARG A 791 -13.07 -12.97 22.72
C ARG A 791 -13.40 -13.20 24.19
N THR A 792 -13.81 -12.12 24.88
CA THR A 792 -14.14 -12.14 26.31
C THR A 792 -15.27 -13.11 26.67
N PHE A 793 -16.25 -13.30 25.78
CA PHE A 793 -17.38 -14.23 26.00
C PHE A 793 -17.09 -15.68 25.60
N CYS A 794 -15.89 -15.95 25.09
CA CYS A 794 -15.41 -17.30 24.82
C CYS A 794 -14.52 -17.82 25.93
N ASP A 795 -14.41 -17.12 27.07
CA ASP A 795 -13.70 -17.54 28.28
C ASP A 795 -12.28 -18.12 28.04
N GLN A 796 -11.56 -17.57 27.05
CA GLN A 796 -10.21 -18.01 26.66
C GLN A 796 -10.11 -19.51 26.33
N VAL A 797 -11.08 -20.02 25.57
CA VAL A 797 -11.03 -21.38 25.00
C VAL A 797 -9.79 -21.56 24.11
N ARG A 798 -9.14 -22.73 24.21
CA ARG A 798 -7.96 -23.10 23.42
C ARG A 798 -8.25 -23.11 21.92
N THR A 799 -7.30 -22.64 21.13
CA THR A 799 -7.40 -22.56 19.67
C THR A 799 -6.62 -23.66 18.97
N LEU A 800 -6.94 -23.91 17.69
CA LEU A 800 -6.22 -24.84 16.81
C LEU A 800 -5.64 -24.07 15.62
N PRO A 801 -4.44 -24.42 15.12
CA PRO A 801 -3.90 -23.81 13.92
C PRO A 801 -4.73 -24.24 12.70
N VAL A 802 -4.92 -23.35 11.73
CA VAL A 802 -5.68 -23.62 10.51
C VAL A 802 -5.18 -22.73 9.37
N GLY A 803 -5.19 -23.24 8.14
CA GLY A 803 -5.04 -22.45 6.93
C GLY A 803 -6.38 -21.96 6.39
N LEU A 804 -6.43 -20.78 5.78
CA LEU A 804 -7.62 -20.33 5.01
C LEU A 804 -7.58 -20.80 3.55
N SER A 805 -6.43 -21.30 3.09
CA SER A 805 -6.20 -21.92 1.80
C SER A 805 -5.27 -23.11 1.96
N ASP A 806 -5.36 -24.06 1.02
CA ASP A 806 -4.39 -25.16 0.89
C ASP A 806 -3.29 -24.81 -0.12
N VAL A 807 -3.32 -23.61 -0.72
CA VAL A 807 -2.34 -23.12 -1.69
C VAL A 807 -1.26 -22.32 -0.95
N PRO A 808 0.02 -22.72 -0.99
CA PRO A 808 1.12 -21.98 -0.39
C PRO A 808 1.21 -20.55 -0.91
N GLY A 809 1.56 -19.61 -0.04
CA GLY A 809 1.75 -18.18 -0.32
C GLY A 809 0.47 -17.34 -0.31
N GLU A 810 -0.71 -17.95 -0.15
CA GLU A 810 -1.98 -17.21 -0.16
C GLU A 810 -2.34 -16.58 1.20
N ASP A 811 -2.10 -17.28 2.32
CA ASP A 811 -2.35 -16.74 3.65
C ASP A 811 -1.47 -17.42 4.71
N THR A 812 -1.25 -16.73 5.82
CA THR A 812 -0.48 -17.21 6.97
C THR A 812 -1.33 -18.02 7.93
N VAL A 813 -0.71 -18.85 8.77
CA VAL A 813 -1.41 -19.68 9.76
C VAL A 813 -2.33 -18.85 10.64
N LYS A 814 -3.58 -19.32 10.79
CA LYS A 814 -4.60 -18.74 11.67
C LYS A 814 -4.92 -19.67 12.84
N LEU A 815 -5.71 -19.17 13.78
CA LEU A 815 -6.15 -19.86 14.98
C LEU A 815 -7.68 -19.99 14.98
N PHE A 816 -8.18 -21.20 14.78
CA PHE A 816 -9.60 -21.52 14.89
C PHE A 816 -10.02 -21.70 16.35
N CYS A 817 -11.13 -21.07 16.75
CA CYS A 817 -11.75 -21.27 18.05
C CYS A 817 -13.01 -22.13 17.92
N PRO A 818 -13.07 -23.32 18.56
CA PRO A 818 -14.25 -24.18 18.52
C PRO A 818 -15.46 -23.62 19.27
N SER A 819 -15.26 -22.65 20.17
CA SER A 819 -16.34 -22.07 20.98
C SER A 819 -17.21 -21.07 20.21
N CYS A 820 -16.58 -20.14 19.48
CA CYS A 820 -17.30 -19.15 18.66
C CYS A 820 -17.31 -19.47 17.17
N LEU A 821 -16.66 -20.57 16.75
CA LEU A 821 -16.55 -21.00 15.36
C LEU A 821 -15.97 -19.91 14.45
N ASP A 822 -14.96 -19.23 14.97
CA ASP A 822 -14.36 -18.06 14.33
C ASP A 822 -12.85 -18.24 14.28
N VAL A 823 -12.20 -17.55 13.34
CA VAL A 823 -10.78 -17.70 13.02
C VAL A 823 -10.05 -16.42 13.37
N TYR A 824 -8.91 -16.54 14.04
CA TYR A 824 -8.13 -15.44 14.57
C TYR A 824 -6.72 -15.42 14.02
N VAL A 825 -6.15 -14.22 13.89
CA VAL A 825 -4.72 -14.06 13.62
C VAL A 825 -3.95 -14.36 14.91
N PRO A 826 -2.87 -15.17 14.88
CA PRO A 826 -2.01 -15.38 16.03
C PRO A 826 -1.58 -14.03 16.64
N PRO A 827 -1.69 -13.85 17.97
CA PRO A 827 -1.43 -12.56 18.61
C PRO A 827 0.05 -12.17 18.57
N ASN A 828 0.96 -13.15 18.48
CA ASN A 828 2.40 -12.91 18.32
C ASN A 828 2.76 -12.90 16.83
N SER A 829 3.40 -11.82 16.38
CA SER A 829 3.77 -11.61 14.98
C SER A 829 4.79 -12.62 14.45
N ARG A 830 5.52 -13.33 15.30
CA ARG A 830 6.48 -14.37 14.87
C ARG A 830 5.84 -15.54 14.12
N PHE A 831 4.55 -15.81 14.35
CA PHE A 831 3.81 -16.86 13.65
C PHE A 831 3.26 -16.38 12.30
N GLN A 832 3.37 -15.09 11.99
CA GLN A 832 2.86 -14.50 10.74
C GLN A 832 3.83 -14.68 9.57
N THR A 833 4.97 -15.34 9.78
CA THR A 833 5.86 -15.80 8.71
C THR A 833 5.58 -17.24 8.29
N VAL A 834 4.79 -17.98 9.08
CA VAL A 834 4.43 -19.38 8.81
C VAL A 834 3.23 -19.45 7.88
N ASP A 835 3.36 -20.20 6.79
CA ASP A 835 2.30 -20.38 5.81
C ASP A 835 1.12 -21.18 6.38
N GLY A 836 -0.10 -20.71 6.10
CA GLY A 836 -1.32 -21.39 6.54
C GLY A 836 -1.59 -22.68 5.79
N ALA A 837 -1.10 -22.81 4.55
CA ALA A 837 -1.22 -24.03 3.76
C ALA A 837 -0.59 -25.23 4.49
N PHE A 838 0.46 -25.01 5.29
CA PHE A 838 1.12 -26.06 6.06
C PHE A 838 0.25 -26.71 7.15
N PHE A 839 -0.90 -26.10 7.48
CA PHE A 839 -1.90 -26.67 8.39
C PHE A 839 -3.21 -27.05 7.68
N GLY A 840 -3.43 -26.53 6.47
CA GLY A 840 -4.59 -26.80 5.64
C GLY A 840 -5.92 -26.29 6.21
N ARG A 841 -6.96 -26.34 5.38
CA ARG A 841 -8.32 -25.91 5.76
C ARG A 841 -9.08 -26.97 6.58
N THR A 842 -8.69 -28.22 6.46
CA THR A 842 -9.47 -29.37 6.95
C THR A 842 -9.07 -29.82 8.36
N PHE A 843 -7.82 -29.57 8.76
CA PHE A 843 -7.25 -30.10 10.01
C PHE A 843 -8.12 -29.79 11.24
N GLY A 844 -8.55 -28.54 11.43
CA GLY A 844 -9.35 -28.15 12.59
C GLY A 844 -10.69 -28.88 12.71
N ALA A 845 -11.33 -29.18 11.57
CA ALA A 845 -12.58 -29.95 11.56
C ALA A 845 -12.32 -31.44 11.80
N LEU A 846 -11.29 -32.01 11.16
CA LEU A 846 -10.89 -33.39 11.35
C LEU A 846 -10.47 -33.68 12.80
N PHE A 847 -9.74 -32.76 13.43
CA PHE A 847 -9.33 -32.84 14.83
C PHE A 847 -10.52 -32.98 15.76
N LEU A 848 -11.54 -32.12 15.62
CA LEU A 848 -12.71 -32.14 16.48
C LEU A 848 -13.64 -33.34 16.21
N LEU A 849 -13.62 -33.88 14.99
CA LEU A 849 -14.31 -35.13 14.66
C LEU A 849 -13.58 -36.36 15.23
N THR A 850 -12.25 -36.32 15.28
CA THR A 850 -11.40 -37.41 15.80
C THR A 850 -11.48 -37.47 17.32
N PHE A 851 -11.60 -36.32 17.98
CA PHE A 851 -11.67 -36.21 19.44
C PHE A 851 -12.97 -35.52 19.91
N PRO A 852 -14.14 -36.13 19.69
CA PRO A 852 -15.44 -35.53 19.99
C PRO A 852 -15.72 -35.38 21.50
N ASP A 853 -14.96 -36.12 22.32
CA ASP A 853 -15.07 -36.12 23.79
C ASP A 853 -14.26 -34.98 24.46
N TYR A 854 -13.50 -34.18 23.70
CA TYR A 854 -12.82 -33.02 24.29
C TYR A 854 -13.83 -32.03 24.84
N ASP A 855 -13.68 -31.71 26.13
CA ASP A 855 -14.44 -30.63 26.75
C ASP A 855 -13.85 -29.27 26.30
N ILE A 856 -14.51 -28.63 25.33
CA ILE A 856 -14.10 -27.33 24.78
C ILE A 856 -14.50 -26.17 25.69
N THR A 857 -15.17 -26.42 26.82
CA THR A 857 -15.57 -25.39 27.79
C THR A 857 -14.51 -25.14 28.87
N LYS A 858 -13.51 -26.02 29.01
CA LYS A 858 -12.41 -25.86 29.98
C LYS A 858 -11.54 -24.65 29.65
N LYS A 859 -11.27 -23.83 30.66
CA LYS A 859 -10.48 -22.60 30.55
C LYS A 859 -9.02 -22.93 30.22
N GLY A 860 -8.44 -22.23 29.23
CA GLY A 860 -7.00 -22.38 28.92
C GLY A 860 -6.08 -22.07 30.11
N ILE A 861 -6.51 -21.22 31.05
CA ILE A 861 -5.74 -20.84 32.25
C ILE A 861 -5.57 -22.01 33.24
N GLU A 862 -6.52 -22.94 33.34
CA GLU A 862 -6.44 -24.05 34.31
C GLU A 862 -5.34 -25.05 33.92
N ALA A 863 -5.02 -25.20 32.63
CA ALA A 863 -3.95 -26.07 32.12
C ALA A 863 -2.53 -25.56 32.46
N LEU A 864 -2.33 -24.24 32.54
CA LEU A 864 -1.04 -23.62 32.89
C LEU A 864 -0.68 -23.72 34.37
N SER A 865 -1.62 -24.12 35.23
CA SER A 865 -1.46 -24.14 36.68
C SER A 865 -0.91 -25.46 37.26
N GLY A 866 -0.51 -26.42 36.41
CA GLY A 866 0.28 -27.59 36.82
C GLY A 866 -0.39 -28.53 37.84
N SER A 867 -1.68 -28.38 38.14
CA SER A 867 -2.38 -29.34 39.01
C SER A 867 -2.83 -30.55 38.19
N THR A 868 -1.94 -31.52 38.03
CA THR A 868 -2.29 -32.91 37.74
C THR A 868 -3.28 -33.40 38.79
N SER A 869 -4.56 -33.46 38.44
CA SER A 869 -5.48 -34.41 39.06
C SER A 869 -6.24 -35.13 37.96
N ILE A 870 -5.75 -36.34 37.67
CA ILE A 870 -6.55 -37.38 37.03
C ILE A 870 -7.65 -37.72 38.03
N SER A 871 -8.81 -37.10 37.90
CA SER A 871 -10.03 -37.60 38.54
C SER A 871 -10.91 -38.23 37.47
N ARG A 872 -10.76 -39.55 37.32
CA ARG A 872 -11.88 -40.43 36.96
C ARG A 872 -12.89 -40.36 38.11
N GLY A 873 -13.59 -39.25 38.24
CA GLY A 873 -14.69 -39.09 39.17
C GLY A 873 -15.96 -39.61 38.50
N LEU A 874 -16.47 -40.74 38.99
CA LEU A 874 -17.85 -41.15 38.70
C LEU A 874 -18.81 -39.98 39.02
N PRO A 875 -19.79 -39.66 38.15
CA PRO A 875 -20.70 -38.56 38.42
C PRO A 875 -21.51 -38.82 39.69
N ALA A 876 -21.82 -37.75 40.42
CA ALA A 876 -22.71 -37.82 41.58
C ALA A 876 -24.07 -38.43 41.17
N PRO A 877 -24.68 -39.29 42.00
CA PRO A 877 -25.91 -39.98 41.64
C PRO A 877 -27.05 -38.95 41.56
N GLY A 878 -27.41 -38.58 40.33
CA GLY A 878 -28.45 -37.60 40.03
C GLY A 878 -28.14 -36.67 38.84
N GLU A 879 -26.88 -36.58 38.38
CA GLU A 879 -26.55 -35.89 37.13
C GLU A 879 -26.69 -36.88 35.97
N SER A 880 -27.73 -36.69 35.18
CA SER A 880 -27.99 -37.44 33.95
C SER A 880 -26.77 -37.38 33.03
N SER A 881 -26.40 -38.55 32.49
CA SER A 881 -25.45 -38.77 31.39
C SER A 881 -25.29 -37.58 30.45
N ASP A 882 -24.05 -37.24 30.09
CA ASP A 882 -23.72 -36.27 29.03
C ASP A 882 -24.60 -36.54 27.80
N GLU A 883 -25.61 -35.69 27.59
CA GLU A 883 -26.49 -35.76 26.44
C GLU A 883 -25.61 -35.52 25.22
N LYS A 884 -25.44 -36.53 24.36
CA LYS A 884 -24.71 -36.39 23.10
C LYS A 884 -25.71 -36.11 22.00
N ILE A 885 -25.45 -35.07 21.21
CA ILE A 885 -26.25 -34.69 20.04
C ILE A 885 -25.36 -34.88 18.81
N ASN A 886 -25.78 -35.72 17.87
CA ASN A 886 -24.97 -36.10 16.70
C ASN A 886 -23.57 -36.61 17.06
N GLY A 887 -23.42 -37.32 18.19
CA GLY A 887 -22.14 -37.85 18.66
C GLY A 887 -21.22 -36.84 19.36
N PHE A 888 -21.60 -35.56 19.45
CA PHE A 888 -20.89 -34.52 20.20
C PHE A 888 -21.52 -34.31 21.57
N ASN A 889 -20.71 -34.03 22.59
CA ASN A 889 -21.24 -33.62 23.88
C ASN A 889 -22.11 -32.36 23.73
N ALA A 890 -23.37 -32.39 24.18
CA ALA A 890 -24.30 -31.27 24.02
C ALA A 890 -23.80 -30.00 24.71
N HIS A 891 -22.98 -30.12 25.76
CA HIS A 891 -22.35 -28.96 26.41
C HIS A 891 -21.29 -28.26 25.53
N ASN A 892 -20.75 -28.95 24.51
CA ASN A 892 -19.87 -28.38 23.49
C ASN A 892 -20.65 -27.66 22.38
N LEU A 893 -21.98 -27.82 22.29
CA LEU A 893 -22.81 -27.08 21.35
C LEU A 893 -23.05 -25.66 21.88
N ALA A 894 -22.35 -24.69 21.31
CA ALA A 894 -22.39 -23.27 21.70
C ALA A 894 -21.98 -23.04 23.19
N PRO A 895 -20.72 -23.33 23.56
CA PRO A 895 -20.23 -23.43 24.94
C PRO A 895 -20.28 -22.12 25.77
N GLY A 896 -20.74 -21.00 25.20
CA GLY A 896 -20.97 -19.74 25.91
C GLY A 896 -22.43 -19.41 26.25
N LEU A 897 -23.40 -20.24 25.85
CA LEU A 897 -24.83 -19.98 26.11
C LEU A 897 -25.30 -20.53 27.47
N GLY A 898 -24.64 -21.56 28.01
CA GLY A 898 -24.97 -22.24 29.27
C GLY A 898 -26.08 -23.29 29.12
N LYS A 899 -26.08 -24.30 30.02
CA LYS A 899 -26.89 -25.55 29.99
C LYS A 899 -28.41 -25.38 29.85
N SER A 900 -28.96 -24.17 29.86
CA SER A 900 -30.42 -23.90 29.85
C SER A 900 -30.84 -22.63 29.11
N LYS A 901 -29.95 -21.98 28.35
CA LYS A 901 -30.30 -20.77 27.58
C LYS A 901 -30.29 -21.05 26.09
N MET A 902 -31.40 -21.57 25.58
CA MET A 902 -31.73 -21.44 24.16
C MET A 902 -31.62 -19.95 23.77
N TYR A 903 -30.90 -19.66 22.67
CA TYR A 903 -30.66 -18.30 22.19
C TYR A 903 -31.94 -17.45 22.21
N GLU A 904 -31.94 -16.38 23.01
CA GLU A 904 -33.04 -15.41 23.03
C GLU A 904 -32.77 -14.32 21.99
N PRO A 905 -33.56 -14.22 20.91
CA PRO A 905 -33.36 -13.20 19.91
C PRO A 905 -33.53 -11.83 20.55
N LYS A 906 -32.45 -11.05 20.50
CA LYS A 906 -32.42 -9.66 20.97
C LYS A 906 -32.13 -8.75 19.80
N ILE A 907 -32.94 -7.71 19.63
CA ILE A 907 -32.67 -6.63 18.67
C ILE A 907 -32.24 -5.42 19.50
N TYR A 908 -31.00 -4.98 19.30
CA TYR A 908 -30.38 -3.91 20.09
C TYR A 908 -30.36 -4.18 21.61
N GLY A 909 -30.17 -5.43 22.02
CA GLY A 909 -30.14 -5.83 23.43
C GLY A 909 -31.52 -6.03 24.09
N PHE A 910 -32.62 -5.68 23.40
CA PHE A 910 -33.98 -5.90 23.87
C PHE A 910 -34.53 -7.23 23.35
N LYS A 911 -35.13 -8.04 24.25
CA LYS A 911 -35.78 -9.30 23.89
C LYS A 911 -36.89 -9.03 22.88
N VAL A 912 -36.87 -9.75 21.76
CA VAL A 912 -37.94 -9.66 20.75
C VAL A 912 -39.23 -10.19 21.36
N SER A 913 -40.30 -9.39 21.32
CA SER A 913 -41.61 -9.78 21.85
C SER A 913 -42.18 -11.01 21.12
N GLU A 914 -42.51 -12.05 21.87
CA GLU A 914 -43.11 -13.30 21.39
C GLU A 914 -44.50 -13.10 20.75
N ARG A 915 -45.17 -11.98 21.08
CA ARG A 915 -46.53 -11.66 20.59
C ARG A 915 -46.55 -10.72 19.38
N ALA A 916 -45.43 -10.09 19.03
CA ALA A 916 -45.40 -9.15 17.91
C ALA A 916 -45.59 -9.90 16.57
N ARG A 917 -46.29 -9.35 15.57
CA ARG A 917 -46.41 -10.02 14.26
C ARG A 917 -45.09 -9.89 13.47
N SER A 918 -44.41 -11.00 13.21
CA SER A 918 -43.24 -11.05 12.32
C SER A 918 -43.68 -11.20 10.87
N GLY A 919 -43.10 -10.42 9.96
CA GLY A 919 -43.35 -10.56 8.53
C GLY A 919 -42.81 -11.89 7.95
N PRO A 920 -43.24 -12.31 6.74
CA PRO A 920 -42.89 -13.61 6.16
C PRO A 920 -41.39 -13.88 6.04
N ARG A 921 -40.58 -12.85 5.76
CA ARG A 921 -39.11 -12.95 5.64
C ARG A 921 -38.37 -13.03 6.98
N MET A 922 -39.04 -12.80 8.11
CA MET A 922 -38.45 -12.75 9.45
C MET A 922 -38.96 -13.88 10.36
N LYS A 923 -39.56 -14.91 9.76
CA LYS A 923 -40.14 -16.05 10.49
C LYS A 923 -39.05 -16.91 11.15
N TRP A 924 -37.93 -17.12 10.45
CA TRP A 924 -36.76 -17.88 10.91
C TRP A 924 -36.13 -17.34 12.21
N LEU A 925 -36.24 -16.03 12.50
CA LEU A 925 -35.77 -15.42 13.76
C LEU A 925 -36.50 -15.93 15.01
N ARG A 926 -37.59 -16.69 14.81
CA ARG A 926 -38.40 -17.30 15.86
C ARG A 926 -38.49 -18.81 15.72
N ASP A 927 -37.90 -19.38 14.67
CA ASP A 927 -37.77 -20.83 14.54
C ASP A 927 -36.63 -21.23 15.49
N ARG A 928 -37.03 -21.82 16.61
CA ARG A 928 -36.11 -22.46 17.57
C ARG A 928 -36.67 -23.85 17.87
N PRO A 929 -35.79 -24.87 18.00
CA PRO A 929 -36.22 -26.15 18.50
C PRO A 929 -36.75 -25.95 19.93
N SER A 930 -37.90 -26.55 20.24
CA SER A 930 -38.46 -26.50 21.60
C SER A 930 -37.73 -27.46 22.55
N ASP A 931 -36.97 -28.39 21.99
CA ASP A 931 -36.17 -29.43 22.65
C ASP A 931 -34.88 -29.62 21.85
N LEU A 932 -33.73 -29.63 22.53
CA LEU A 932 -32.41 -29.78 21.89
C LEU A 932 -32.25 -31.13 21.18
N ASN A 933 -32.98 -32.16 21.62
CA ASN A 933 -33.01 -33.47 20.96
C ASN A 933 -33.60 -33.42 19.53
N GLN A 934 -34.27 -32.33 19.14
CA GLN A 934 -34.70 -32.09 17.75
C GLN A 934 -33.53 -31.76 16.81
N LEU A 935 -32.35 -31.49 17.35
CA LEU A 935 -31.13 -31.25 16.59
C LEU A 935 -30.28 -32.52 16.42
N ASP A 936 -30.65 -33.62 17.08
CA ASP A 936 -29.95 -34.90 16.98
C ASP A 936 -30.40 -35.67 15.72
N GLU A 937 -30.06 -35.10 14.56
CA GLU A 937 -30.35 -35.64 13.24
C GLU A 937 -29.87 -37.09 13.08
N ALA A 938 -28.75 -37.46 13.70
CA ALA A 938 -28.21 -38.83 13.66
C ALA A 938 -29.15 -39.82 14.36
N THR A 939 -29.60 -39.51 15.58
CA THR A 939 -30.58 -40.34 16.30
C THR A 939 -31.95 -40.29 15.63
N MET A 940 -32.38 -39.13 15.12
CA MET A 940 -33.63 -39.00 14.37
C MET A 940 -33.63 -39.83 13.08
N TYR A 941 -32.51 -39.82 12.35
CA TYR A 941 -32.31 -40.64 11.17
C TYR A 941 -32.28 -42.12 11.55
N ALA A 942 -31.48 -42.51 12.56
CA ALA A 942 -31.44 -43.89 13.05
C ALA A 942 -32.82 -44.40 13.46
N ASN A 943 -33.62 -43.58 14.17
CA ASN A 943 -34.98 -43.92 14.59
C ASN A 943 -35.98 -43.94 13.42
N ALA A 944 -35.86 -43.02 12.46
CA ALA A 944 -36.75 -42.95 11.28
C ALA A 944 -36.52 -44.10 10.30
N TYR A 945 -35.33 -44.71 10.33
CA TYR A 945 -34.94 -45.85 9.50
C TYR A 945 -34.71 -47.12 10.33
N ALA A 946 -35.13 -47.15 11.61
CA ALA A 946 -34.97 -48.30 12.50
C ALA A 946 -35.85 -49.49 12.07
N ASP A 947 -37.00 -49.24 11.46
CA ASP A 947 -37.96 -50.29 11.05
C ASP A 947 -37.59 -51.01 9.73
N GLU A 948 -36.47 -50.65 9.08
CA GLU A 948 -36.01 -51.34 7.85
C GLU A 948 -34.87 -52.35 8.09
N SER A 949 -34.42 -52.56 9.33
CA SER A 949 -33.37 -53.54 9.62
C SER A 949 -33.62 -54.32 10.91
N ASP A 950 -34.70 -55.10 10.94
CA ASP A 950 -34.87 -56.20 11.88
C ASP A 950 -35.12 -57.51 11.11
N GLU A 951 -34.13 -57.97 10.34
CA GLU A 951 -33.96 -59.41 10.05
C GLU A 951 -32.47 -59.76 9.96
N GLU A 952 -32.01 -60.43 11.02
CA GLU A 952 -31.00 -61.50 11.07
C GLU A 952 -29.50 -61.26 10.76
N THR A 953 -28.73 -61.72 11.75
CA THR A 953 -27.30 -62.15 11.75
C THR A 953 -26.25 -61.03 11.81
N GLY A 954 -25.29 -61.01 12.72
CA GLY A 954 -24.58 -62.10 13.39
C GLY A 954 -23.11 -62.03 12.97
N ALA A 955 -22.27 -61.46 13.84
CA ALA A 955 -20.80 -61.45 13.81
C ALA A 955 -20.07 -60.59 12.74
N SER A 956 -19.20 -59.71 13.26
CA SER A 956 -17.97 -59.15 12.67
C SER A 956 -17.99 -58.52 11.27
N GLY A 957 -17.62 -57.23 11.19
CA GLY A 957 -17.13 -56.60 9.96
C GLY A 957 -17.93 -55.38 9.50
N ALA A 958 -17.23 -54.32 9.14
CA ALA A 958 -17.74 -52.99 8.81
C ALA A 958 -18.77 -52.96 7.65
N PRO A 959 -19.75 -52.02 7.64
CA PRO A 959 -20.62 -51.85 6.49
C PRO A 959 -20.17 -50.68 5.59
N THR A 960 -19.71 -51.03 4.40
CA THR A 960 -19.74 -50.22 3.17
C THR A 960 -21.16 -49.77 2.84
N ARG A 961 -21.37 -48.48 2.55
CA ARG A 961 -22.69 -47.93 2.15
C ARG A 961 -22.75 -47.68 0.64
N GLN A 962 -23.41 -48.57 -0.10
CA GLN A 962 -23.80 -48.39 -1.50
C GLN A 962 -25.10 -47.58 -1.63
N TYR A 963 -25.18 -46.73 -2.65
CA TYR A 963 -26.35 -45.91 -2.99
C TYR A 963 -27.18 -46.60 -4.09
N VAL A 964 -28.51 -46.70 -3.91
CA VAL A 964 -29.45 -47.17 -4.95
C VAL A 964 -30.64 -46.19 -5.03
N PRO A 965 -31.01 -45.65 -6.21
CA PRO A 965 -32.14 -44.73 -6.33
C PRO A 965 -33.44 -45.45 -6.78
N LYS A 966 -34.58 -45.13 -6.15
CA LYS A 966 -35.91 -45.38 -6.73
C LYS A 966 -36.85 -44.19 -6.59
N SER A 967 -37.64 -44.03 -7.65
CA SER A 967 -38.42 -42.85 -8.05
C SER A 967 -39.75 -42.64 -7.32
N ALA A 968 -40.11 -41.36 -7.20
CA ALA A 968 -41.44 -40.76 -7.36
C ALA A 968 -42.61 -41.29 -6.51
N HIS A 969 -42.99 -40.53 -5.46
CA HIS A 969 -44.38 -40.30 -5.02
C HIS A 969 -44.57 -38.86 -4.48
N LYS A 970 -45.75 -38.28 -4.75
CA LYS A 970 -46.12 -36.85 -4.68
C LYS A 970 -45.84 -36.09 -3.36
N PRO A 971 -45.58 -34.77 -3.39
CA PRO A 971 -45.27 -33.99 -2.20
C PRO A 971 -46.53 -33.64 -1.39
N ARG A 972 -46.51 -33.98 -0.10
CA ARG A 972 -47.39 -33.41 0.91
C ARG A 972 -46.80 -32.05 1.31
N ARG A 973 -47.53 -30.96 1.06
CA ARG A 973 -47.13 -29.59 1.43
C ARG A 973 -46.80 -29.50 2.92
N ILE A 974 -45.52 -29.32 3.25
CA ILE A 974 -45.05 -28.79 4.54
C ILE A 974 -44.30 -27.49 4.24
N ASN A 975 -44.79 -26.39 4.81
CA ASN A 975 -44.19 -25.07 4.73
C ASN A 975 -43.00 -24.99 5.71
N GLY A 976 -41.77 -25.05 5.19
CA GLY A 976 -40.55 -24.79 5.96
C GLY A 976 -39.34 -25.43 5.28
N GLY A 977 -38.67 -24.70 4.38
CA GLY A 977 -37.44 -25.18 3.73
C GLY A 977 -36.25 -25.02 4.67
N SER A 978 -35.55 -26.12 4.92
CA SER A 978 -34.20 -26.13 5.51
C SER A 978 -33.18 -25.56 4.50
N PRO A 979 -32.10 -24.87 4.92
CA PRO A 979 -31.14 -24.25 3.99
C PRO A 979 -30.06 -25.20 3.43
N MET A 980 -30.16 -26.51 3.68
CA MET A 980 -29.20 -27.51 3.21
C MET A 980 -29.91 -28.59 2.39
N SER A 981 -30.20 -28.29 1.13
CA SER A 981 -30.49 -29.29 0.12
C SER A 981 -29.66 -28.95 -1.12
N VAL A 982 -28.45 -29.49 -1.17
CA VAL A 982 -27.59 -29.48 -2.37
C VAL A 982 -27.87 -30.80 -3.08
N GLU A 983 -28.44 -30.74 -4.29
CA GLU A 983 -28.48 -31.91 -5.18
C GLU A 983 -27.04 -32.20 -5.65
N PRO A 984 -26.56 -33.45 -5.58
CA PRO A 984 -25.26 -33.82 -6.13
C PRO A 984 -25.40 -34.00 -7.65
N ASN A 985 -24.71 -33.16 -8.41
CA ASN A 985 -24.49 -33.38 -9.83
C ASN A 985 -23.43 -34.47 -10.03
N GLY A 986 -23.76 -35.46 -10.87
CA GLY A 986 -22.77 -36.23 -11.62
C GLY A 986 -23.18 -37.66 -11.89
N ASP A 987 -23.58 -37.96 -13.12
CA ASP A 987 -22.99 -39.11 -13.83
C ASP A 987 -23.00 -38.88 -15.35
N VAL A 988 -21.85 -39.21 -15.94
CA VAL A 988 -21.46 -39.10 -17.35
C VAL A 988 -21.88 -40.37 -18.11
N TYR A 989 -21.90 -40.29 -19.45
CA TYR A 989 -22.09 -41.35 -20.48
C TYR A 989 -23.50 -41.48 -21.09
N THR A 990 -23.85 -40.58 -22.02
CA THR A 990 -23.94 -40.82 -23.48
C THR A 990 -24.36 -39.55 -24.21
#